data_AF-A0A0S8HSF6-F1
#
_entry.id   AF-A0A0S8HSF6-F1
#
_cell.length_a   1.000
_cell.length_b   1.000
_cell.length_c   1.000
_cell.angle_alpha   90.00
_cell.angle_beta   90.00
_cell.angle_gamma   90.00
#
_symmetry.space_group_name_H-M   'P 1'
#
loop_
_entity.id
_entity.type
_entity.pdbx_description
1 polymer ?
#
loop_
_entity_poly.entity_id
_entity_poly.type
_entity_poly.pdbx_seq_one_letter_code
_entity_poly.pdbx_strand_id
1 'polypeptide(L)'
;MKEQGDIEGAISALRKATARNNRFAEAYYQLGLLYIEKGTFRSKTMAETVLLRARRIEQDSTKYLHALAVLYDSQTFYDIEKIIFKRIMKEDTTDMRALNYLSEYYKLKVLNYWNHYFEKDEYLIFNGKEITYENYTKYATKKNRFDRFISQDKYLKILEELSDRTLALEPEHRDAFYNKALILLERDDVEQLIELCKIIIEKNPFDPDANMFLGLGYSLQGKYEKSNEHYNLAFKTMNPEDRFIFENIDYLKPNVKVTLTGTDSSLINESDTFWNTRDPFYLTSYNERRLEHYSRVAEANLRFSMPRKGTMGWQTEQGTVWIKFGRPLRIERGLGQTELWFYENFRIIFGRTIFGNFDFYKPWNLRTNTNAISMEYPDYYRFRSQTEFFGLETDIVSFRGDNESTLVEIYYGLPVNKISWEPELDKVYGDVYHGAYIFDTDWGRITQEVDTSYLAFDSSQIDTSSSDILVTLQSFNLNAGEYFYAVEMLDPVSGNTGIFRSPVDVTYYGADSLMISDILVSRKADIIDREQPISRDNITFMASATHQFKESQPVVIYYEVYNLFVDDEELRNHYRMEYMIEPAPEEESIAKRLLKSLIWRGSKEEGISVSSEYRGVGGTDNQLLTIEHSITKPGEYLLTVRITDLISGMAAEKNTTIWIY
;
A
#
# COMPACT_ATOMS: atom_id res chain seq x y z
N MET A 1 -39.20 32.39 35.71
CA MET A 1 -39.79 31.03 35.73
C MET A 1 -38.88 30.03 35.02
N LYS A 2 -38.82 29.98 33.67
CA LYS A 2 -37.91 29.03 32.97
C LYS A 2 -36.44 29.16 33.39
N GLU A 3 -35.89 30.37 33.38
CA GLU A 3 -34.50 30.64 33.82
C GLU A 3 -34.23 30.28 35.29
N GLN A 4 -35.29 30.14 36.09
CA GLN A 4 -35.24 29.73 37.50
C GLN A 4 -35.49 28.22 37.68
N GLY A 5 -35.57 27.45 36.58
CA GLY A 5 -35.85 26.00 36.59
C GLY A 5 -37.33 25.63 36.76
N ASP A 6 -38.24 26.60 36.88
CA ASP A 6 -39.68 26.35 37.06
C ASP A 6 -40.40 26.20 35.71
N ILE A 7 -40.30 25.00 35.14
CA ILE A 7 -40.90 24.64 33.84
C ILE A 7 -42.44 24.57 33.93
N GLU A 8 -43.00 23.99 35.00
CA GLU A 8 -44.45 23.84 35.16
C GLU A 8 -45.12 25.20 35.41
N GLY A 9 -44.50 26.09 36.19
CA GLY A 9 -44.96 27.45 36.38
C GLY A 9 -44.94 28.25 35.07
N ALA A 10 -43.88 28.11 34.26
CA ALA A 10 -43.79 28.73 32.94
C ALA A 10 -44.89 28.23 31.99
N ILE A 11 -45.14 26.91 31.94
CA ILE A 11 -46.23 26.31 31.15
C ILE A 11 -47.59 26.86 31.60
N SER A 12 -47.82 26.93 32.92
CA SER A 12 -49.07 27.45 33.50
C SER A 12 -49.30 28.92 33.14
N ALA A 13 -48.26 29.77 33.22
CA ALA A 13 -48.32 31.17 32.84
C ALA A 13 -48.62 31.36 31.34
N LEU A 14 -47.94 30.61 30.46
CA LEU A 14 -48.16 30.67 29.01
C LEU A 14 -49.53 30.14 28.59
N ARG A 15 -50.07 29.13 29.29
CA ARG A 15 -51.47 28.68 29.12
C ARG A 15 -52.47 29.77 29.49
N LYS A 16 -52.25 30.51 30.58
CA LYS A 16 -53.09 31.66 30.95
C LYS A 16 -53.00 32.79 29.91
N ALA A 17 -51.79 33.06 29.40
CA ALA A 17 -51.58 34.08 28.36
C ALA A 17 -52.32 33.73 27.06
N THR A 18 -52.20 32.50 26.59
CA THR A 18 -52.87 32.01 25.38
C THR A 18 -54.39 31.89 25.54
N ALA A 19 -54.89 31.63 26.76
CA ALA A 19 -56.32 31.66 27.06
C ALA A 19 -56.90 33.09 27.02
N ARG A 20 -56.13 34.11 27.44
CA ARG A 20 -56.54 35.52 27.37
C ARG A 20 -56.43 36.10 25.98
N ASN A 21 -55.41 35.70 25.21
CA ASN A 21 -55.20 36.12 23.84
C ASN A 21 -54.92 34.91 22.93
N ASN A 22 -55.97 34.46 22.22
CA ASN A 22 -55.90 33.31 21.33
C ASN A 22 -55.16 33.58 19.99
N ARG A 23 -54.66 34.81 19.80
CA ARG A 23 -53.79 35.24 18.69
C ARG A 23 -52.36 35.56 19.16
N PHE A 24 -51.96 35.15 20.36
CA PHE A 24 -50.61 35.37 20.86
C PHE A 24 -49.63 34.29 20.37
N ALA A 25 -49.14 34.42 19.13
CA ALA A 25 -48.29 33.40 18.47
C ALA A 25 -47.03 33.06 19.26
N GLU A 26 -46.32 34.07 19.79
CA GLU A 26 -45.10 33.87 20.58
C GLU A 26 -45.35 33.06 21.85
N ALA A 27 -46.48 33.28 22.55
CA ALA A 27 -46.82 32.50 23.73
C ALA A 27 -47.10 31.03 23.41
N TYR A 28 -47.73 30.74 22.26
CA TYR A 28 -47.90 29.36 21.78
C TYR A 28 -46.58 28.71 21.40
N TYR A 29 -45.64 29.46 20.81
CA TYR A 29 -44.32 28.97 20.45
C TYR A 29 -43.45 28.63 21.66
N GLN A 30 -43.35 29.55 22.62
CA GLN A 30 -42.63 29.31 23.87
C GLN A 30 -43.23 28.12 24.64
N LEU A 31 -44.56 27.97 24.62
CA LEU A 31 -45.25 26.81 25.19
C LEU A 31 -44.89 25.51 24.46
N GLY A 32 -44.76 25.55 23.13
CA GLY A 32 -44.31 24.43 22.31
C GLY A 32 -42.89 23.98 22.64
N LEU A 33 -41.95 24.92 22.77
CA LEU A 33 -40.56 24.62 23.16
C LEU A 33 -40.48 23.96 24.55
N LEU A 34 -41.23 24.47 25.54
CA LEU A 34 -41.28 23.86 26.87
C LEU A 34 -41.87 22.44 26.86
N TYR A 35 -42.84 22.17 25.99
CA TYR A 35 -43.39 20.84 25.83
C TYR A 35 -42.44 19.85 25.12
N ILE A 36 -41.64 20.34 24.15
CA ILE A 36 -40.54 19.56 23.54
C ILE A 36 -39.53 19.19 24.62
N GLU A 37 -39.09 20.18 25.41
CA GLU A 37 -38.13 20.01 26.52
C GLU A 37 -38.60 18.97 27.54
N LYS A 38 -39.90 18.94 27.85
CA LYS A 38 -40.49 17.94 28.75
C LYS A 38 -40.47 16.50 28.21
N GLY A 39 -40.41 16.30 26.90
CA GLY A 39 -40.14 15.00 26.27
C GLY A 39 -41.18 13.87 26.42
N THR A 40 -42.20 14.00 27.26
CA THR A 40 -43.26 12.99 27.44
C THR A 40 -44.12 12.82 26.19
N PHE A 41 -44.71 11.64 25.96
CA PHE A 41 -45.62 11.42 24.82
C PHE A 41 -46.73 12.48 24.75
N ARG A 42 -47.37 12.77 25.90
CA ARG A 42 -48.44 13.78 25.98
C ARG A 42 -47.93 15.20 25.70
N SER A 43 -46.74 15.56 26.20
CA SER A 43 -46.19 16.89 25.92
C SER A 43 -45.80 17.03 24.46
N LYS A 44 -45.27 15.99 23.80
CA LYS A 44 -44.99 16.01 22.36
C LYS A 44 -46.23 16.30 21.52
N THR A 45 -47.37 15.64 21.80
CA THR A 45 -48.65 15.95 21.12
C THR A 45 -49.13 17.38 21.40
N MET A 46 -48.95 17.86 22.63
CA MET A 46 -49.29 19.24 22.98
C MET A 46 -48.39 20.24 22.27
N ALA A 47 -47.10 19.97 22.14
CA ALA A 47 -46.13 20.78 21.42
C ALA A 47 -46.54 20.95 19.96
N GLU A 48 -46.85 19.85 19.27
CA GLU A 48 -47.33 19.86 17.88
C GLU A 48 -48.56 20.77 17.74
N THR A 49 -49.53 20.60 18.62
CA THR A 49 -50.79 21.35 18.59
C THR A 49 -50.56 22.86 18.73
N VAL A 50 -49.75 23.28 19.71
CA VAL A 50 -49.50 24.70 19.97
C VAL A 50 -48.60 25.33 18.91
N LEU A 51 -47.63 24.59 18.37
CA LEU A 51 -46.76 25.06 17.29
C LEU A 51 -47.52 25.25 15.98
N LEU A 52 -48.40 24.30 15.63
CA LEU A 52 -49.31 24.45 14.49
C LEU A 52 -50.28 25.62 14.69
N ARG A 53 -50.73 25.89 15.93
CA ARG A 53 -51.55 27.06 16.24
C ARG A 53 -50.77 28.36 16.06
N ALA A 54 -49.53 28.43 16.54
CA ALA A 54 -48.64 29.58 16.37
C ALA A 54 -48.43 29.89 14.87
N ARG A 55 -48.11 28.86 14.07
CA ARG A 55 -47.92 28.97 12.61
C ARG A 55 -49.17 29.40 11.84
N ARG A 56 -50.37 29.08 12.33
CA ARG A 56 -51.64 29.56 11.74
C ARG A 56 -51.89 31.04 12.00
N ILE A 57 -51.42 31.55 13.14
CA ILE A 57 -51.57 32.95 13.54
C ILE A 57 -50.56 33.83 12.80
N GLU A 58 -49.30 33.42 12.78
CA GLU A 58 -48.20 34.14 12.13
C GLU A 58 -47.65 33.27 10.98
N GLN A 59 -48.01 33.64 9.75
CA GLN A 59 -47.79 32.76 8.60
C GLN A 59 -46.43 32.92 7.90
N ASP A 60 -45.69 33.99 8.19
CA ASP A 60 -44.49 34.33 7.43
C ASP A 60 -43.20 33.97 8.16
N SER A 61 -43.30 33.29 9.32
CA SER A 61 -42.12 32.91 10.12
C SER A 61 -41.86 31.40 10.08
N THR A 62 -40.62 31.05 9.70
CA THR A 62 -40.12 29.66 9.66
C THR A 62 -39.80 29.10 11.04
N LYS A 63 -39.70 29.94 12.09
CA LYS A 63 -39.33 29.51 13.46
C LYS A 63 -40.25 28.42 14.03
N TYR A 64 -41.53 28.46 13.67
CA TYR A 64 -42.50 27.44 14.09
C TYR A 64 -42.28 26.11 13.38
N LEU A 65 -41.90 26.15 12.11
CA LEU A 65 -41.55 24.97 11.33
C LEU A 65 -40.24 24.35 11.85
N HIS A 66 -39.25 25.16 12.22
CA HIS A 66 -38.04 24.67 12.90
C HIS A 66 -38.35 23.94 14.20
N ALA A 67 -39.19 24.50 15.06
CA ALA A 67 -39.60 23.83 16.30
C ALA A 67 -40.38 22.54 16.04
N LEU A 68 -41.22 22.50 14.99
CA LEU A 68 -41.88 21.26 14.57
C LEU A 68 -40.87 20.23 14.05
N ALA A 69 -39.86 20.65 13.27
CA ALA A 69 -38.81 19.75 12.80
C ALA A 69 -38.06 19.09 13.97
N VAL A 70 -37.64 19.86 14.97
CA VAL A 70 -37.02 19.33 16.22
C VAL A 70 -37.93 18.35 16.93
N LEU A 71 -39.24 18.63 16.99
CA LEU A 71 -40.22 17.74 17.59
C LEU A 71 -40.31 16.38 16.86
N TYR A 72 -40.32 16.37 15.53
CA TYR A 72 -40.39 15.13 14.74
C TYR A 72 -39.05 14.38 14.70
N ASP A 73 -37.92 15.08 14.74
CA ASP A 73 -36.58 14.50 14.91
C ASP A 73 -36.51 13.69 16.22
N SER A 74 -36.99 14.28 17.32
CA SER A 74 -37.07 13.62 18.64
C SER A 74 -37.99 12.38 18.68
N GLN A 75 -38.75 12.14 17.62
CA GLN A 75 -39.67 11.01 17.46
C GLN A 75 -39.25 10.08 16.33
N THR A 76 -38.06 10.29 15.73
CA THR A 76 -37.53 9.50 14.60
C THR A 76 -38.43 9.50 13.36
N PHE A 77 -39.25 10.54 13.19
CA PHE A 77 -40.17 10.69 12.06
C PHE A 77 -39.51 11.45 10.89
N TYR A 78 -38.45 10.86 10.33
CA TYR A 78 -37.61 11.48 9.30
C TYR A 78 -38.36 11.91 8.04
N ASP A 79 -39.42 11.19 7.64
CA ASP A 79 -40.20 11.55 6.46
C ASP A 79 -41.00 12.85 6.64
N ILE A 80 -41.53 13.09 7.84
CA ILE A 80 -42.27 14.31 8.18
C ILE A 80 -41.28 15.47 8.32
N GLU A 81 -40.17 15.23 9.01
CA GLU A 81 -39.09 16.21 9.19
C GLU A 81 -38.58 16.74 7.83
N LYS A 82 -38.32 15.84 6.87
CA LYS A 82 -38.00 16.20 5.48
C LYS A 82 -39.05 17.07 4.80
N ILE A 83 -40.33 16.76 4.97
CA ILE A 83 -41.42 17.57 4.39
C ILE A 83 -41.39 18.98 4.99
N ILE A 84 -41.13 19.10 6.28
CA ILE A 84 -41.02 20.38 6.98
C ILE A 84 -39.82 21.18 6.47
N PHE A 85 -38.63 20.60 6.36
CA PHE A 85 -37.46 21.32 5.84
C PHE A 85 -37.59 21.70 4.37
N LYS A 86 -38.24 20.87 3.54
CA LYS A 86 -38.61 21.29 2.17
C LYS A 86 -39.56 22.48 2.17
N ARG A 87 -40.48 22.56 3.14
CA ARG A 87 -41.40 23.68 3.29
C ARG A 87 -40.66 24.94 3.75
N ILE A 88 -39.77 24.82 4.73
CA ILE A 88 -38.90 25.91 5.19
C ILE A 88 -38.09 26.45 4.00
N MET A 89 -37.41 25.59 3.24
CA MET A 89 -36.60 26.00 2.09
C MET A 89 -37.41 26.68 0.97
N LYS A 90 -38.73 26.41 0.89
CA LYS A 90 -39.63 27.08 -0.05
C LYS A 90 -40.04 28.49 0.43
N GLU A 91 -40.12 28.68 1.75
CA GLU A 91 -40.51 29.95 2.38
C GLU A 91 -39.30 30.87 2.57
N ASP A 92 -38.14 30.29 2.87
CA ASP A 92 -36.86 30.97 3.00
C ASP A 92 -35.78 30.13 2.30
N THR A 93 -35.34 30.59 1.13
CA THR A 93 -34.32 29.90 0.33
C THR A 93 -32.91 30.03 0.90
N THR A 94 -32.72 30.88 1.91
CA THR A 94 -31.43 31.15 2.57
C THR A 94 -31.30 30.47 3.93
N ASP A 95 -32.30 29.68 4.34
CA ASP A 95 -32.31 29.00 5.62
C ASP A 95 -31.24 27.89 5.67
N MET A 96 -30.13 28.19 6.34
CA MET A 96 -28.97 27.28 6.44
C MET A 96 -29.29 25.97 7.15
N ARG A 97 -30.21 25.95 8.12
CA ARG A 97 -30.62 24.72 8.80
C ARG A 97 -31.37 23.80 7.85
N ALA A 98 -32.25 24.35 7.00
CA ALA A 98 -32.96 23.58 5.99
C ALA A 98 -32.02 23.08 4.89
N LEU A 99 -31.09 23.93 4.42
CA LEU A 99 -30.06 23.53 3.44
C LEU A 99 -29.22 22.37 3.98
N ASN A 100 -28.65 22.51 5.17
CA ASN A 100 -27.80 21.46 5.78
C ASN A 100 -28.56 20.16 6.02
N TYR A 101 -29.80 20.24 6.54
CA TYR A 101 -30.64 19.07 6.74
C TYR A 101 -30.91 18.32 5.43
N LEU A 102 -31.35 19.05 4.40
CA LEU A 102 -31.70 18.44 3.12
C LEU A 102 -30.46 17.88 2.43
N SER A 103 -29.32 18.55 2.52
CA SER A 103 -28.04 18.05 2.01
C SER A 103 -27.67 16.72 2.66
N GLU A 104 -27.72 16.61 4.00
CA GLU A 104 -27.45 15.35 4.68
C GLU A 104 -28.45 14.25 4.27
N TYR A 105 -29.74 14.57 4.21
CA TYR A 105 -30.76 13.62 3.77
C TYR A 105 -30.50 13.11 2.34
N TYR A 106 -30.16 13.99 1.41
CA TYR A 106 -29.92 13.61 0.02
C TYR A 106 -28.56 12.94 -0.20
N LYS A 107 -27.52 13.30 0.57
CA LYS A 107 -26.26 12.54 0.64
C LYS A 107 -26.52 11.10 1.04
N LEU A 108 -27.31 10.87 2.09
CA LEU A 108 -27.71 9.52 2.46
C LEU A 108 -28.47 8.80 1.35
N LYS A 109 -29.32 9.50 0.57
CA LYS A 109 -29.96 8.90 -0.60
C LYS A 109 -28.96 8.55 -1.71
N VAL A 110 -28.02 9.43 -2.05
CA VAL A 110 -26.95 9.14 -3.01
C VAL A 110 -26.24 7.84 -2.62
N LEU A 111 -25.80 7.74 -1.37
CA LEU A 111 -25.08 6.57 -0.86
C LEU A 111 -25.96 5.31 -0.79
N ASN A 112 -27.26 5.44 -0.49
CA ASN A 112 -28.20 4.32 -0.47
C ASN A 112 -28.48 3.73 -1.86
N TYR A 113 -28.47 4.57 -2.90
CA TYR A 113 -28.65 4.13 -4.29
C TYR A 113 -27.32 3.80 -4.98
N TRP A 114 -26.20 3.91 -4.26
CA TRP A 114 -24.88 3.50 -4.71
C TRP A 114 -24.85 2.00 -5.01
N ASN A 115 -24.71 1.65 -6.28
CA ASN A 115 -24.61 0.27 -6.74
C ASN A 115 -23.65 0.21 -7.93
N HIS A 116 -22.36 0.32 -7.65
CA HIS A 116 -21.32 0.22 -8.65
C HIS A 116 -20.81 -1.22 -8.69
N TYR A 117 -20.64 -1.74 -9.90
CA TYR A 117 -19.95 -3.01 -10.14
C TYR A 117 -18.57 -2.64 -10.65
N PHE A 118 -17.54 -2.86 -9.85
CA PHE A 118 -16.19 -2.59 -10.30
C PHE A 118 -15.78 -3.64 -11.32
N GLU A 119 -15.19 -3.17 -12.42
CA GLU A 119 -14.64 -4.07 -13.41
C GLU A 119 -13.32 -4.67 -12.91
N LYS A 120 -12.97 -5.77 -13.55
CA LYS A 120 -11.80 -6.59 -13.24
C LYS A 120 -10.56 -5.79 -13.60
N ASP A 121 -9.61 -5.70 -12.69
CA ASP A 121 -8.27 -5.18 -12.96
C ASP A 121 -7.24 -6.24 -12.53
N GLU A 122 -6.04 -6.19 -13.10
CA GLU A 122 -4.90 -6.99 -12.63
C GLU A 122 -4.26 -6.28 -11.44
N TYR A 123 -3.92 -7.04 -10.40
CA TYR A 123 -3.42 -6.48 -9.14
C TYR A 123 -2.18 -7.21 -8.69
N LEU A 124 -1.26 -6.45 -8.11
CA LEU A 124 -0.15 -6.98 -7.33
C LEU A 124 -0.57 -7.09 -5.88
N ILE A 125 -0.35 -8.26 -5.29
CA ILE A 125 -0.54 -8.51 -3.86
C ILE A 125 0.83 -8.63 -3.22
N PHE A 126 1.09 -7.75 -2.26
CA PHE A 126 2.31 -7.72 -1.47
C PHE A 126 1.99 -8.31 -0.10
N ASN A 127 2.46 -9.52 0.19
CA ASN A 127 2.23 -10.17 1.49
C ASN A 127 3.39 -9.96 2.48
N GLY A 128 4.35 -9.10 2.14
CA GLY A 128 5.54 -8.79 2.93
C GLY A 128 6.71 -9.74 2.74
N LYS A 129 6.57 -10.82 1.95
CA LYS A 129 7.67 -11.73 1.59
C LYS A 129 7.77 -11.98 0.09
N GLU A 130 6.64 -11.98 -0.59
CA GLU A 130 6.51 -12.26 -2.01
C GLU A 130 5.55 -11.27 -2.67
N ILE A 131 5.74 -11.09 -3.99
CA ILE A 131 4.81 -10.39 -4.87
C ILE A 131 4.04 -11.46 -5.64
N THR A 132 2.74 -11.54 -5.45
CA THR A 132 1.89 -12.50 -6.17
C THR A 132 0.93 -11.80 -7.12
N TYR A 133 0.75 -12.37 -8.31
CA TYR A 133 -0.20 -11.91 -9.32
C TYR A 133 -1.51 -12.70 -9.19
N GLU A 134 -2.62 -12.00 -8.95
CA GLU A 134 -3.94 -12.65 -8.90
C GLU A 134 -4.87 -12.13 -10.00
N ASN A 135 -5.56 -13.07 -10.65
CA ASN A 135 -6.41 -12.81 -11.81
C ASN A 135 -7.84 -13.31 -11.54
N TYR A 136 -8.77 -12.41 -11.15
CA TYR A 136 -10.14 -12.80 -10.75
C TYR A 136 -11.13 -12.80 -11.92
N THR A 137 -11.89 -13.89 -12.11
CA THR A 137 -12.84 -14.02 -13.25
C THR A 137 -14.30 -13.80 -12.82
N LYS A 138 -15.04 -13.01 -13.62
CA LYS A 138 -16.35 -12.39 -13.33
C LYS A 138 -17.53 -13.38 -13.26
N TYR A 139 -18.45 -13.16 -12.30
CA TYR A 139 -19.87 -13.53 -12.41
C TYR A 139 -20.72 -12.24 -12.43
N ALA A 140 -21.19 -11.80 -13.60
CA ALA A 140 -22.08 -10.65 -13.71
C ALA A 140 -23.54 -11.09 -13.88
N THR A 141 -24.40 -10.81 -12.90
CA THR A 141 -25.85 -10.95 -13.04
C THR A 141 -26.47 -9.64 -13.54
N LYS A 142 -27.14 -9.71 -14.70
CA LYS A 142 -27.44 -8.57 -15.59
C LYS A 142 -28.75 -7.81 -15.31
N LYS A 143 -29.56 -8.16 -14.30
CA LYS A 143 -31.02 -7.93 -14.40
C LYS A 143 -31.65 -6.71 -13.69
N ASN A 144 -30.93 -5.87 -12.93
CA ASN A 144 -31.55 -4.74 -12.20
C ASN A 144 -30.77 -3.40 -12.22
N ARG A 145 -29.90 -3.17 -13.22
CA ARG A 145 -28.94 -2.04 -13.22
C ARG A 145 -29.54 -0.67 -13.60
N PHE A 146 -30.56 -0.61 -14.44
CA PHE A 146 -30.98 0.65 -15.08
C PHE A 146 -31.80 1.57 -14.15
N ASP A 147 -32.78 1.04 -13.42
CA ASP A 147 -33.70 1.86 -12.60
C ASP A 147 -33.03 2.50 -11.37
N ARG A 148 -31.99 1.85 -10.82
CA ARG A 148 -31.26 2.36 -9.65
C ARG A 148 -30.24 3.43 -10.00
N PHE A 149 -29.57 3.32 -11.15
CA PHE A 149 -28.64 4.34 -11.65
C PHE A 149 -29.37 5.69 -11.89
N ILE A 150 -30.53 5.64 -12.53
CA ILE A 150 -31.41 6.82 -12.74
C ILE A 150 -31.80 7.48 -11.40
N SER A 151 -31.97 6.67 -10.35
CA SER A 151 -32.33 7.18 -9.02
C SER A 151 -31.14 7.88 -8.33
N GLN A 152 -29.91 7.38 -8.48
CA GLN A 152 -28.71 8.01 -7.91
C GLN A 152 -28.41 9.37 -8.54
N ASP A 153 -28.42 9.46 -9.87
CA ASP A 153 -28.17 10.73 -10.62
C ASP A 153 -29.16 11.83 -10.20
N LYS A 154 -30.43 11.47 -10.02
CA LYS A 154 -31.46 12.40 -9.50
C LYS A 154 -31.08 12.97 -8.14
N TYR A 155 -30.56 12.16 -7.22
CA TYR A 155 -30.18 12.65 -5.89
C TYR A 155 -28.88 13.44 -5.90
N LEU A 156 -27.91 13.07 -6.77
CA LEU A 156 -26.69 13.83 -6.97
C LEU A 156 -26.99 15.26 -7.43
N LYS A 157 -27.90 15.42 -8.41
CA LYS A 157 -28.34 16.75 -8.90
C LYS A 157 -28.97 17.60 -7.79
N ILE A 158 -29.80 17.01 -6.93
CA ILE A 158 -30.41 17.73 -5.82
C ILE A 158 -29.36 18.12 -4.77
N LEU A 159 -28.44 17.20 -4.44
CA LEU A 159 -27.36 17.48 -3.50
C LEU A 159 -26.42 18.59 -4.01
N GLU A 160 -26.16 18.61 -5.31
CA GLU A 160 -25.36 19.63 -5.97
C GLU A 160 -26.01 21.02 -5.85
N GLU A 161 -27.31 21.15 -6.20
CA GLU A 161 -28.04 22.41 -6.07
C GLU A 161 -28.02 22.94 -4.63
N LEU A 162 -28.23 22.05 -3.65
CA LEU A 162 -28.19 22.42 -2.23
C LEU A 162 -26.80 22.87 -1.80
N SER A 163 -25.75 22.17 -2.25
CA SER A 163 -24.37 22.50 -1.92
C SER A 163 -23.95 23.83 -2.54
N ASP A 164 -24.33 24.10 -3.80
CA ASP A 164 -24.06 25.36 -4.49
C ASP A 164 -24.73 26.54 -3.81
N ARG A 165 -25.99 26.37 -3.39
CA ARG A 165 -26.71 27.39 -2.62
C ARG A 165 -26.07 27.63 -1.26
N THR A 166 -25.61 26.57 -0.60
CA THR A 166 -24.92 26.68 0.70
C THR A 166 -23.61 27.45 0.55
N LEU A 167 -22.79 27.12 -0.46
CA LEU A 167 -21.53 27.82 -0.75
C LEU A 167 -21.73 29.26 -1.24
N ALA A 168 -22.85 29.58 -1.90
CA ALA A 168 -23.18 30.94 -2.28
C ALA A 168 -23.48 31.85 -1.06
N LEU A 169 -23.98 31.27 0.04
CA LEU A 169 -24.27 31.98 1.28
C LEU A 169 -23.05 31.99 2.22
N GLU A 170 -22.38 30.85 2.34
CA GLU A 170 -21.22 30.64 3.19
C GLU A 170 -20.11 29.94 2.37
N PRO A 171 -19.22 30.71 1.71
CA PRO A 171 -18.22 30.16 0.80
C PRO A 171 -17.21 29.18 1.42
N GLU A 172 -17.05 29.20 2.73
CA GLU A 172 -16.15 28.33 3.50
C GLU A 172 -16.92 27.23 4.25
N HIS A 173 -18.18 26.95 3.87
CA HIS A 173 -18.99 25.93 4.53
C HIS A 173 -18.47 24.51 4.28
N ARG A 174 -17.77 23.97 5.26
CA ARG A 174 -17.10 22.65 5.23
C ARG A 174 -17.96 21.52 4.67
N ASP A 175 -19.17 21.31 5.19
CA ASP A 175 -20.00 20.17 4.75
C ASP A 175 -20.45 20.31 3.28
N ALA A 176 -20.60 21.54 2.78
CA ALA A 176 -20.99 21.79 1.40
C ALA A 176 -19.81 21.51 0.46
N PHE A 177 -18.59 21.87 0.88
CA PHE A 177 -17.36 21.46 0.19
C PHE A 177 -17.22 19.92 0.15
N TYR A 178 -17.41 19.24 1.28
CA TYR A 178 -17.42 17.77 1.35
C TYR A 178 -18.45 17.15 0.41
N ASN A 179 -19.67 17.71 0.36
CA ASN A 179 -20.71 17.22 -0.54
C ASN A 179 -20.33 17.41 -2.01
N LYS A 180 -19.75 18.55 -2.39
CA LYS A 180 -19.26 18.79 -3.77
C LYS A 180 -18.15 17.80 -4.13
N ALA A 181 -17.18 17.60 -3.24
CA ALA A 181 -16.11 16.61 -3.45
C ALA A 181 -16.67 15.19 -3.61
N LEU A 182 -17.63 14.78 -2.77
CA LEU A 182 -18.32 13.49 -2.90
C LEU A 182 -19.06 13.37 -4.24
N ILE A 183 -19.78 14.40 -4.68
CA ILE A 183 -20.49 14.38 -5.98
C ILE A 183 -19.52 14.12 -7.13
N LEU A 184 -18.36 14.77 -7.12
CA LEU A 184 -17.34 14.62 -8.15
C LEU A 184 -16.75 13.21 -8.16
N LEU A 185 -16.42 12.66 -6.99
CA LEU A 185 -16.00 11.25 -6.86
C LEU A 185 -17.07 10.26 -7.33
N GLU A 186 -18.34 10.53 -7.05
CA GLU A 186 -19.46 9.68 -7.46
C GLU A 186 -19.72 9.70 -8.97
N ARG A 187 -19.28 10.77 -9.64
CA ARG A 187 -19.31 10.91 -11.09
C ARG A 187 -18.04 10.43 -11.78
N ASP A 188 -17.04 9.98 -11.01
CA ASP A 188 -15.70 9.64 -11.50
C ASP A 188 -14.99 10.84 -12.17
N ASP A 189 -15.31 12.06 -11.73
CA ASP A 189 -14.80 13.31 -12.28
C ASP A 189 -13.67 13.86 -11.39
N VAL A 190 -12.55 13.13 -11.40
CA VAL A 190 -11.39 13.39 -10.54
C VAL A 190 -10.70 14.70 -10.91
N GLU A 191 -10.69 15.08 -12.19
CA GLU A 191 -10.15 16.35 -12.66
C GLU A 191 -10.88 17.54 -12.02
N GLN A 192 -12.21 17.53 -12.01
CA GLN A 192 -12.97 18.60 -11.37
C GLN A 192 -12.82 18.59 -9.84
N LEU A 193 -12.60 17.45 -9.20
CA LEU A 193 -12.30 17.39 -7.77
C LEU A 193 -10.98 18.13 -7.47
N ILE A 194 -9.95 17.89 -8.27
CA ILE A 194 -8.65 18.56 -8.15
C ILE A 194 -8.80 20.07 -8.31
N GLU A 195 -9.52 20.54 -9.34
CA GLU A 195 -9.74 21.96 -9.57
C GLU A 195 -10.55 22.62 -8.44
N LEU A 196 -11.58 21.95 -7.92
CA LEU A 196 -12.34 22.43 -6.76
C LEU A 196 -11.42 22.65 -5.55
N CYS A 197 -10.51 21.70 -5.26
CA CYS A 197 -9.59 21.81 -4.13
C CYS A 197 -8.55 22.93 -4.34
N LYS A 198 -8.02 23.09 -5.57
CA LYS A 198 -7.08 24.17 -5.90
C LYS A 198 -7.68 25.55 -5.67
N ILE A 199 -8.94 25.78 -6.04
CA ILE A 199 -9.62 27.07 -5.81
C ILE A 199 -9.67 27.43 -4.31
N ILE A 200 -9.81 26.43 -3.44
CA ILE A 200 -9.80 26.64 -1.98
C ILE A 200 -8.37 26.93 -1.50
N ILE A 201 -7.40 26.15 -1.97
CA ILE A 201 -5.98 26.29 -1.63
C ILE A 201 -5.42 27.65 -2.09
N GLU A 202 -5.89 28.21 -3.20
CA GLU A 202 -5.53 29.57 -3.64
C GLU A 202 -5.89 30.64 -2.61
N LYS A 203 -6.98 30.43 -1.86
CA LYS A 203 -7.43 31.35 -0.79
C LYS A 203 -6.77 31.02 0.55
N ASN A 204 -6.65 29.73 0.86
CA ASN A 204 -6.03 29.22 2.08
C ASN A 204 -5.11 28.04 1.76
N PRO A 205 -3.79 28.29 1.54
CA PRO A 205 -2.84 27.24 1.15
C PRO A 205 -2.71 26.09 2.16
N PHE A 206 -3.07 26.34 3.41
CA PHE A 206 -2.93 25.39 4.52
C PHE A 206 -4.27 24.80 4.99
N ASP A 207 -5.33 24.91 4.18
CA ASP A 207 -6.60 24.25 4.47
C ASP A 207 -6.40 22.72 4.50
N PRO A 208 -6.65 22.06 5.65
CA PRO A 208 -6.34 20.64 5.80
C PRO A 208 -7.29 19.75 4.98
N ASP A 209 -8.56 20.13 4.85
CA ASP A 209 -9.55 19.35 4.11
C ASP A 209 -9.30 19.44 2.60
N ALA A 210 -8.99 20.64 2.09
CA ALA A 210 -8.69 20.84 0.68
C ALA A 210 -7.39 20.16 0.25
N ASN A 211 -6.32 20.24 1.08
CA ASN A 211 -5.08 19.51 0.81
C ASN A 211 -5.30 17.99 0.89
N MET A 212 -6.08 17.50 1.85
CA MET A 212 -6.41 16.07 1.95
C MET A 212 -7.16 15.56 0.72
N PHE A 213 -8.18 16.29 0.24
CA PHE A 213 -8.94 15.88 -0.95
C PHE A 213 -8.18 16.10 -2.26
N LEU A 214 -7.26 17.05 -2.32
CA LEU A 214 -6.32 17.18 -3.42
C LEU A 214 -5.34 16.00 -3.46
N GLY A 215 -4.84 15.58 -2.29
CA GLY A 215 -4.06 14.36 -2.11
C GLY A 215 -4.81 13.12 -2.62
N LEU A 216 -6.08 12.97 -2.24
CA LEU A 216 -6.97 11.91 -2.74
C LEU A 216 -7.13 11.97 -4.27
N GLY A 217 -7.41 13.16 -4.83
CA GLY A 217 -7.56 13.33 -6.27
C GLY A 217 -6.30 12.91 -7.04
N TYR A 218 -5.11 13.30 -6.56
CA TYR A 218 -3.85 12.87 -7.17
C TYR A 218 -3.59 11.37 -7.01
N SER A 219 -3.92 10.77 -5.87
CA SER A 219 -3.86 9.31 -5.67
C SER A 219 -4.75 8.56 -6.67
N LEU A 220 -5.97 9.04 -6.92
CA LEU A 220 -6.90 8.44 -7.89
C LEU A 220 -6.40 8.57 -9.34
N GLN A 221 -5.62 9.61 -9.65
CA GLN A 221 -4.90 9.74 -10.93
C GLN A 221 -3.55 8.99 -10.95
N GLY A 222 -3.18 8.28 -9.88
CA GLY A 222 -1.87 7.63 -9.66
C GLY A 222 -0.66 8.57 -9.70
N LYS A 223 -0.88 9.87 -9.47
CA LYS A 223 0.17 10.88 -9.31
C LYS A 223 0.63 10.89 -7.84
N TYR A 224 1.24 9.79 -7.42
CA TYR A 224 1.52 9.52 -6.00
C TYR A 224 2.48 10.53 -5.35
N GLU A 225 3.47 11.04 -6.08
CA GLU A 225 4.37 12.09 -5.56
C GLU A 225 3.60 13.35 -5.12
N LYS A 226 2.77 13.89 -6.01
CA LYS A 226 1.88 15.03 -5.69
C LYS A 226 0.88 14.68 -4.60
N SER A 227 0.39 13.44 -4.59
CA SER A 227 -0.49 12.96 -3.54
C SER A 227 0.18 13.02 -2.16
N ASN A 228 1.42 12.52 -2.06
CA ASN A 228 2.23 12.56 -0.84
C ASN A 228 2.47 13.99 -0.37
N GLU A 229 2.85 14.90 -1.28
CA GLU A 229 3.04 16.31 -0.96
C GLU A 229 1.81 16.92 -0.29
N HIS A 230 0.63 16.73 -0.90
CA HIS A 230 -0.61 17.32 -0.39
C HIS A 230 -1.13 16.65 0.88
N TYR A 231 -0.98 15.35 1.06
CA TYR A 231 -1.27 14.72 2.34
C TYR A 231 -0.35 15.25 3.45
N ASN A 232 0.95 15.40 3.17
CA ASN A 232 1.90 15.97 4.13
C ASN A 232 1.57 17.44 4.46
N LEU A 233 1.08 18.22 3.50
CA LEU A 233 0.56 19.57 3.77
C LEU A 233 -0.69 19.54 4.65
N ALA A 234 -1.63 18.64 4.39
CA ALA A 234 -2.82 18.48 5.22
C ALA A 234 -2.45 18.15 6.68
N PHE A 235 -1.51 17.21 6.89
CA PHE A 235 -1.10 16.78 8.24
C PHE A 235 -0.35 17.83 9.05
N LYS A 236 0.19 18.89 8.42
CA LYS A 236 0.81 20.02 9.13
C LYS A 236 -0.21 20.87 9.88
N THR A 237 -1.45 20.92 9.40
CA THR A 237 -2.51 21.79 9.97
C THR A 237 -3.75 21.04 10.44
N MET A 238 -3.87 19.75 10.12
CA MET A 238 -4.91 18.86 10.64
C MET A 238 -4.83 18.75 12.16
N ASN A 239 -5.99 18.68 12.82
CA ASN A 239 -6.01 18.46 14.26
C ASN A 239 -5.41 17.06 14.60
N PRO A 240 -4.76 16.88 15.77
CA PRO A 240 -4.08 15.63 16.08
C PRO A 240 -4.99 14.40 16.12
N GLU A 241 -6.26 14.53 16.53
CA GLU A 241 -7.21 13.43 16.59
C GLU A 241 -7.59 12.91 15.19
N ASP A 242 -7.82 13.82 14.24
CA ASP A 242 -8.11 13.49 12.84
C ASP A 242 -6.85 13.02 12.10
N ARG A 243 -5.66 13.52 12.45
CA ARG A 243 -4.39 13.04 11.88
C ARG A 243 -4.06 11.62 12.35
N PHE A 244 -4.35 11.32 13.61
CA PHE A 244 -4.03 10.04 14.23
C PHE A 244 -4.56 8.83 13.43
N ILE A 245 -5.75 8.91 12.86
CA ILE A 245 -6.32 7.81 12.07
C ILE A 245 -5.56 7.52 10.77
N PHE A 246 -4.89 8.51 10.19
CA PHE A 246 -4.04 8.31 9.02
C PHE A 246 -2.78 7.52 9.36
N GLU A 247 -2.20 7.76 10.53
CA GLU A 247 -0.93 7.14 10.96
C GLU A 247 -1.14 5.84 11.76
N ASN A 248 -2.33 5.64 12.33
CA ASN A 248 -2.63 4.48 13.15
C ASN A 248 -2.88 3.21 12.30
N ILE A 249 -2.04 2.19 12.52
CA ILE A 249 -2.10 0.89 11.84
C ILE A 249 -2.99 -0.15 12.55
N ASP A 250 -3.56 0.14 13.73
CA ASP A 250 -4.38 -0.80 14.50
C ASP A 250 -5.65 -1.22 13.74
N TYR A 251 -6.20 -0.32 12.92
CA TYR A 251 -7.30 -0.64 12.01
C TYR A 251 -6.92 -1.74 11.00
N LEU A 252 -5.65 -1.83 10.66
CA LEU A 252 -5.08 -2.77 9.71
C LEU A 252 -4.59 -4.06 10.40
N LYS A 253 -4.35 -4.06 11.72
CA LYS A 253 -3.95 -5.28 12.45
C LYS A 253 -5.12 -6.26 12.68
N PRO A 254 -4.84 -7.57 12.83
CA PRO A 254 -5.82 -8.54 13.33
C PRO A 254 -6.18 -8.25 14.81
N ASN A 255 -7.44 -8.42 15.20
CA ASN A 255 -7.94 -8.33 16.59
C ASN A 255 -7.81 -6.97 17.33
N VAL A 256 -8.44 -5.91 16.86
CA VAL A 256 -8.57 -4.69 17.68
C VAL A 256 -10.04 -4.24 17.75
N LYS A 257 -10.64 -4.36 18.94
CA LYS A 257 -11.63 -3.37 19.36
C LYS A 257 -10.84 -2.08 19.49
N VAL A 258 -11.03 -1.15 18.57
CA VAL A 258 -10.33 0.15 18.55
C VAL A 258 -10.40 0.75 19.95
N THR A 259 -9.29 0.67 20.68
CA THR A 259 -9.17 1.27 22.01
C THR A 259 -8.26 2.46 21.78
N LEU A 260 -8.85 3.66 21.71
CA LEU A 260 -8.18 4.93 21.40
C LEU A 260 -7.27 5.40 22.57
N THR A 261 -6.42 4.51 23.09
CA THR A 261 -5.60 4.80 24.27
C THR A 261 -4.12 4.60 23.97
N GLY A 262 -3.42 5.69 23.68
CA GLY A 262 -1.98 5.80 23.88
C GLY A 262 -1.22 6.39 22.71
N THR A 263 -0.64 7.57 22.91
CA THR A 263 0.50 8.08 22.15
C THR A 263 1.77 7.45 22.71
N ASP A 264 1.94 6.15 22.53
CA ASP A 264 3.12 5.43 23.01
C ASP A 264 4.19 5.34 21.92
N SER A 265 5.44 5.60 22.26
CA SER A 265 6.56 5.64 21.29
C SER A 265 6.83 4.26 20.66
N SER A 266 6.39 3.18 21.30
CA SER A 266 6.44 1.82 20.74
C SER A 266 5.55 1.63 19.50
N LEU A 267 4.48 2.43 19.35
CA LEU A 267 3.58 2.35 18.19
C LEU A 267 4.20 2.93 16.91
N ILE A 268 5.18 3.84 17.03
CA ILE A 268 5.85 4.49 15.89
C ILE A 268 6.77 3.50 15.17
N ASN A 269 7.63 2.79 15.90
CA ASN A 269 8.51 1.77 15.29
C ASN A 269 7.72 0.61 14.67
N GLU A 270 6.63 0.16 15.32
CA GLU A 270 5.73 -0.84 14.73
C GLU A 270 5.04 -0.33 13.46
N SER A 271 4.75 0.96 13.37
CA SER A 271 4.18 1.60 12.18
C SER A 271 5.15 1.59 11.00
N ASP A 272 6.40 2.01 11.21
CA ASP A 272 7.38 2.08 10.12
C ASP A 272 7.70 0.70 9.54
N THR A 273 7.92 -0.32 10.39
CA THR A 273 8.05 -1.72 9.94
C THR A 273 6.81 -2.20 9.18
N PHE A 274 5.61 -1.85 9.67
CA PHE A 274 4.37 -2.23 9.00
C PHE A 274 4.25 -1.65 7.59
N TRP A 275 4.61 -0.37 7.40
CA TRP A 275 4.55 0.27 6.10
C TRP A 275 5.67 -0.19 5.18
N ASN A 276 6.91 -0.32 5.69
CA ASN A 276 8.06 -0.77 4.90
C ASN A 276 7.83 -2.17 4.33
N THR A 277 7.34 -3.11 5.14
CA THR A 277 7.00 -4.47 4.65
C THR A 277 5.95 -4.50 3.56
N ARG A 278 5.15 -3.44 3.42
CA ARG A 278 4.06 -3.33 2.44
C ARG A 278 4.33 -2.31 1.36
N ASP A 279 5.52 -1.73 1.37
CA ASP A 279 5.92 -0.78 0.35
C ASP A 279 6.04 -1.52 -0.99
N PRO A 280 5.22 -1.18 -1.99
CA PRO A 280 5.37 -1.75 -3.31
C PRO A 280 6.71 -1.37 -3.93
N PHE A 281 7.28 -0.20 -3.59
CA PHE A 281 8.36 0.38 -4.36
C PHE A 281 9.21 1.38 -3.54
N TYR A 282 10.32 0.87 -3.00
CA TYR A 282 11.25 1.61 -2.13
C TYR A 282 12.01 2.75 -2.81
N LEU A 283 12.10 2.74 -4.13
CA LEU A 283 12.78 3.77 -4.93
C LEU A 283 12.05 5.12 -4.91
N THR A 284 10.77 5.13 -4.54
CA THR A 284 10.06 6.40 -4.33
C THR A 284 10.35 6.98 -2.95
N SER A 285 10.22 8.30 -2.84
CA SER A 285 10.32 9.02 -1.56
C SER A 285 9.07 8.88 -0.67
N TYR A 286 8.11 8.08 -1.11
CA TYR A 286 6.82 7.87 -0.47
C TYR A 286 6.51 6.37 -0.45
N ASN A 287 5.40 5.99 0.18
CA ASN A 287 4.97 4.60 0.27
C ASN A 287 3.56 4.50 -0.28
N GLU A 288 3.37 3.86 -1.44
CA GLU A 288 2.09 3.84 -2.15
C GLU A 288 1.00 3.16 -1.34
N ARG A 289 1.36 2.14 -0.56
CA ARG A 289 0.43 1.49 0.37
C ARG A 289 -0.10 2.47 1.41
N ARG A 290 0.78 3.30 1.96
CA ARG A 290 0.44 4.31 2.97
C ARG A 290 -0.41 5.42 2.38
N LEU A 291 -0.11 5.89 1.16
CA LEU A 291 -0.94 6.87 0.44
C LEU A 291 -2.34 6.32 0.10
N GLU A 292 -2.43 5.04 -0.24
CA GLU A 292 -3.72 4.38 -0.45
C GLU A 292 -4.52 4.29 0.84
N HIS A 293 -3.88 4.00 1.98
CA HIS A 293 -4.54 4.06 3.29
C HIS A 293 -5.07 5.46 3.59
N TYR A 294 -4.27 6.51 3.34
CA TYR A 294 -4.72 7.89 3.50
C TYR A 294 -5.95 8.19 2.64
N SER A 295 -5.95 7.68 1.41
CA SER A 295 -7.08 7.80 0.49
C SER A 295 -8.33 7.12 1.03
N ARG A 296 -8.22 5.95 1.67
CA ARG A 296 -9.36 5.29 2.33
C ARG A 296 -9.92 6.10 3.48
N VAL A 297 -9.07 6.72 4.31
CA VAL A 297 -9.52 7.56 5.42
C VAL A 297 -10.23 8.81 4.88
N ALA A 298 -9.67 9.46 3.86
CA ALA A 298 -10.29 10.62 3.20
C ALA A 298 -11.65 10.26 2.58
N GLU A 299 -11.74 9.14 1.85
CA GLU A 299 -12.99 8.64 1.30
C GLU A 299 -14.00 8.26 2.39
N ALA A 300 -13.56 7.61 3.46
CA ALA A 300 -14.43 7.27 4.58
C ALA A 300 -15.05 8.54 5.18
N ASN A 301 -14.27 9.61 5.34
CA ASN A 301 -14.73 10.90 5.81
C ASN A 301 -15.71 11.56 4.83
N LEU A 302 -15.47 11.50 3.52
CA LEU A 302 -16.42 12.01 2.52
C LEU A 302 -17.75 11.26 2.56
N ARG A 303 -17.69 9.93 2.60
CA ARG A 303 -18.85 9.06 2.46
C ARG A 303 -19.67 8.97 3.74
N PHE A 304 -19.02 8.75 4.88
CA PHE A 304 -19.73 8.27 6.07
C PHE A 304 -19.84 9.29 7.20
N SER A 305 -19.25 10.49 7.09
CA SER A 305 -19.42 11.53 8.11
C SER A 305 -20.89 11.91 8.29
N MET A 306 -21.30 12.05 9.56
CA MET A 306 -22.64 12.45 10.02
C MET A 306 -22.55 13.77 10.80
N PRO A 307 -22.54 14.94 10.13
CA PRO A 307 -22.26 16.24 10.75
C PRO A 307 -23.23 16.59 11.89
N ARG A 308 -24.53 16.31 11.77
CA ARG A 308 -25.52 16.55 12.83
C ARG A 308 -25.25 15.78 14.14
N LYS A 309 -24.49 14.69 14.07
CA LYS A 309 -24.08 13.88 15.24
C LYS A 309 -22.66 14.19 15.69
N GLY A 310 -21.94 15.07 14.98
CA GLY A 310 -20.52 15.32 15.22
C GLY A 310 -19.66 14.07 15.04
N THR A 311 -20.08 13.13 14.17
CA THR A 311 -19.37 11.86 13.96
C THR A 311 -18.67 11.90 12.60
N MET A 312 -17.34 11.80 12.61
CA MET A 312 -16.55 11.70 11.38
C MET A 312 -16.70 10.31 10.75
N GLY A 313 -16.48 10.23 9.45
CA GLY A 313 -16.72 9.00 8.70
C GLY A 313 -15.88 7.83 9.20
N TRP A 314 -14.61 8.05 9.53
CA TRP A 314 -13.73 7.04 10.11
C TRP A 314 -14.25 6.43 11.43
N GLN A 315 -15.07 7.17 12.19
CA GLN A 315 -15.67 6.72 13.46
C GLN A 315 -16.92 5.85 13.25
N THR A 316 -17.46 5.80 12.03
CA THR A 316 -18.60 4.97 11.70
C THR A 316 -18.18 3.52 11.43
N GLU A 317 -19.11 2.59 11.61
CA GLU A 317 -18.88 1.17 11.30
C GLU A 317 -18.53 0.98 9.82
N GLN A 318 -19.25 1.67 8.92
CA GLN A 318 -18.97 1.65 7.48
C GLN A 318 -17.58 2.21 7.16
N GLY A 319 -17.20 3.34 7.77
CA GLY A 319 -15.89 3.94 7.56
C GLY A 319 -14.74 3.07 8.08
N THR A 320 -14.91 2.44 9.24
CA THR A 320 -13.94 1.48 9.78
C THR A 320 -13.73 0.31 8.82
N VAL A 321 -14.83 -0.26 8.29
CA VAL A 321 -14.78 -1.34 7.30
C VAL A 321 -14.12 -0.87 5.99
N TRP A 322 -14.45 0.34 5.54
CA TRP A 322 -13.85 0.94 4.34
C TRP A 322 -12.34 1.16 4.48
N ILE A 323 -11.87 1.64 5.62
CA ILE A 323 -10.43 1.81 5.89
C ILE A 323 -9.72 0.46 5.87
N LYS A 324 -10.29 -0.54 6.55
CA LYS A 324 -9.67 -1.87 6.66
C LYS A 324 -9.65 -2.63 5.34
N PHE A 325 -10.77 -2.68 4.64
CA PHE A 325 -10.95 -3.56 3.48
C PHE A 325 -11.06 -2.81 2.15
N GLY A 326 -11.00 -1.48 2.17
CA GLY A 326 -11.19 -0.66 0.98
C GLY A 326 -12.61 -0.74 0.43
N ARG A 327 -12.74 -0.28 -0.81
CA ARG A 327 -13.98 -0.24 -1.58
C ARG A 327 -14.51 -1.66 -1.86
N PRO A 328 -15.75 -2.00 -1.49
CA PRO A 328 -16.32 -3.31 -1.78
C PRO A 328 -16.63 -3.47 -3.28
N LEU A 329 -16.54 -4.70 -3.80
CA LEU A 329 -16.85 -5.03 -5.19
C LEU A 329 -18.31 -4.75 -5.56
N ARG A 330 -19.20 -4.90 -4.58
CA ARG A 330 -20.64 -4.69 -4.72
C ARG A 330 -21.27 -4.38 -3.37
N ILE A 331 -22.26 -3.49 -3.36
CA ILE A 331 -23.13 -3.26 -2.21
C ILE A 331 -24.56 -3.65 -2.57
N GLU A 332 -25.19 -4.50 -1.78
CA GLU A 332 -26.61 -4.80 -1.84
C GLU A 332 -27.30 -4.30 -0.58
N ARG A 333 -28.54 -3.81 -0.70
CA ARG A 333 -29.32 -3.35 0.44
C ARG A 333 -30.62 -4.12 0.51
N GLY A 334 -30.90 -4.72 1.67
CA GLY A 334 -32.08 -5.53 1.94
C GLY A 334 -33.22 -4.74 2.59
N LEU A 335 -34.32 -5.44 2.90
CA LEU A 335 -35.41 -4.89 3.73
C LEU A 335 -34.89 -4.63 5.15
N GLY A 336 -35.29 -3.49 5.75
CA GLY A 336 -35.00 -3.20 7.17
C GLY A 336 -33.68 -2.49 7.48
N GLN A 337 -33.16 -1.65 6.57
CA GLN A 337 -31.87 -0.93 6.71
C GLN A 337 -30.63 -1.84 6.75
N THR A 338 -30.75 -3.08 6.28
CA THR A 338 -29.60 -3.99 6.16
C THR A 338 -28.80 -3.67 4.90
N GLU A 339 -27.48 -3.50 5.02
CA GLU A 339 -26.54 -3.38 3.90
C GLU A 339 -25.62 -4.61 3.85
N LEU A 340 -25.30 -5.10 2.66
CA LEU A 340 -24.40 -6.23 2.42
C LEU A 340 -23.28 -5.76 1.48
N TRP A 341 -22.06 -5.76 1.96
CA TRP A 341 -20.88 -5.39 1.19
C TRP A 341 -20.14 -6.66 0.79
N PHE A 342 -19.89 -6.84 -0.51
CA PHE A 342 -19.26 -8.02 -1.06
C PHE A 342 -17.80 -7.73 -1.41
N TYR A 343 -16.93 -8.62 -0.96
CA TYR A 343 -15.54 -8.76 -1.36
C TYR A 343 -15.39 -10.11 -2.07
N GLU A 344 -14.19 -10.44 -2.55
CA GLU A 344 -13.98 -11.67 -3.34
C GLU A 344 -14.33 -12.94 -2.55
N ASN A 345 -13.80 -13.03 -1.34
CA ASN A 345 -13.84 -14.27 -0.56
C ASN A 345 -14.77 -14.17 0.66
N PHE A 346 -15.36 -13.00 0.93
CA PHE A 346 -16.24 -12.77 2.07
C PHE A 346 -17.23 -11.64 1.81
N ARG A 347 -18.23 -11.51 2.69
CA ARG A 347 -19.14 -10.37 2.72
C ARG A 347 -19.35 -9.87 4.14
N ILE A 348 -19.67 -8.59 4.25
CA ILE A 348 -19.98 -7.89 5.50
C ILE A 348 -21.44 -7.48 5.47
N ILE A 349 -22.15 -7.66 6.57
CA ILE A 349 -23.55 -7.26 6.70
C ILE A 349 -23.67 -6.20 7.79
N PHE A 350 -24.18 -5.02 7.46
CA PHE A 350 -24.55 -3.94 8.38
C PHE A 350 -26.05 -4.01 8.65
N GLY A 351 -26.47 -4.02 9.92
CA GLY A 351 -27.88 -4.06 10.35
C GLY A 351 -28.02 -4.47 11.82
N ARG A 352 -29.15 -4.13 12.45
CA ARG A 352 -29.42 -4.54 13.86
C ARG A 352 -29.60 -6.06 13.96
N THR A 353 -28.65 -6.74 14.61
CA THR A 353 -28.86 -8.09 15.13
C THR A 353 -28.70 -8.12 16.65
N ILE A 354 -29.06 -9.25 17.28
CA ILE A 354 -29.15 -9.42 18.74
C ILE A 354 -27.80 -9.23 19.47
N PHE A 355 -26.67 -9.18 18.74
CA PHE A 355 -25.31 -9.09 19.28
C PHE A 355 -24.51 -7.85 18.84
N GLY A 356 -25.08 -6.95 18.03
CA GLY A 356 -24.37 -5.79 17.48
C GLY A 356 -24.96 -5.33 16.14
N ASN A 357 -24.35 -4.29 15.56
CA ASN A 357 -24.83 -3.65 14.32
C ASN A 357 -24.18 -4.19 13.02
N PHE A 358 -23.20 -5.10 13.05
CA PHE A 358 -22.68 -5.77 11.84
C PHE A 358 -22.10 -7.19 12.09
N ASP A 359 -22.13 -8.04 11.06
CA ASP A 359 -21.67 -9.45 11.08
C ASP A 359 -20.93 -9.84 9.79
N PHE A 360 -19.97 -10.78 9.87
CA PHE A 360 -19.18 -11.29 8.73
C PHE A 360 -19.62 -12.70 8.28
N TYR A 361 -19.62 -12.95 6.97
CA TYR A 361 -20.03 -14.23 6.38
C TYR A 361 -19.11 -14.68 5.24
N LYS A 362 -18.81 -15.99 5.19
CA LYS A 362 -18.21 -16.66 4.02
C LYS A 362 -19.27 -17.08 2.98
N PRO A 363 -18.89 -17.31 1.70
CA PRO A 363 -19.80 -17.72 0.63
C PRO A 363 -20.64 -18.98 0.94
N TRP A 364 -20.10 -19.86 1.79
CA TRP A 364 -20.75 -21.11 2.23
C TRP A 364 -21.70 -20.96 3.43
N ASN A 365 -22.17 -19.75 3.74
CA ASN A 365 -23.16 -19.44 4.79
C ASN A 365 -22.75 -19.81 6.24
N LEU A 366 -21.46 -19.92 6.53
CA LEU A 366 -20.96 -20.00 7.91
C LEU A 366 -20.81 -18.58 8.47
N ARG A 367 -21.50 -18.29 9.58
CA ARG A 367 -21.31 -17.07 10.38
C ARG A 367 -19.90 -17.15 10.98
N THR A 368 -19.01 -16.23 10.60
CA THR A 368 -17.63 -16.22 11.11
C THR A 368 -17.42 -14.97 11.96
N ASN A 369 -16.71 -15.12 13.08
CA ASN A 369 -16.39 -14.00 13.96
C ASN A 369 -15.56 -12.95 13.18
N THR A 370 -15.84 -11.66 13.40
CA THR A 370 -15.05 -10.49 12.95
C THR A 370 -13.54 -10.75 12.99
N ASN A 371 -13.05 -11.32 14.10
CA ASN A 371 -11.66 -11.69 14.31
C ASN A 371 -11.13 -12.68 13.28
N ALA A 372 -11.91 -13.70 12.89
CA ALA A 372 -11.47 -14.75 11.99
C ALA A 372 -11.22 -14.24 10.56
N ILE A 373 -12.07 -13.35 10.03
CA ILE A 373 -11.85 -12.74 8.69
C ILE A 373 -10.70 -11.75 8.74
N SER A 374 -10.56 -10.96 9.81
CA SER A 374 -9.42 -10.04 9.97
C SER A 374 -8.08 -10.77 10.15
N MET A 375 -8.10 -12.00 10.66
CA MET A 375 -6.91 -12.85 10.76
C MET A 375 -6.56 -13.50 9.42
N GLU A 376 -7.56 -13.85 8.62
CA GLU A 376 -7.39 -14.51 7.32
C GLU A 376 -7.07 -13.52 6.19
N TYR A 377 -7.59 -12.29 6.28
CA TYR A 377 -7.33 -11.20 5.35
C TYR A 377 -6.85 -9.96 6.12
N PRO A 378 -5.63 -9.99 6.70
CA PRO A 378 -5.10 -8.89 7.49
C PRO A 378 -4.84 -7.64 6.64
N ASP A 379 -4.56 -7.79 5.35
CA ASP A 379 -4.38 -6.68 4.43
C ASP A 379 -5.14 -6.92 3.12
N TYR A 380 -6.13 -6.08 2.86
CA TYR A 380 -6.86 -6.06 1.59
C TYR A 380 -6.36 -4.87 0.79
N TYR A 381 -5.09 -4.87 0.43
CA TYR A 381 -4.49 -3.87 -0.44
C TYR A 381 -4.17 -4.47 -1.79
N ARG A 382 -4.42 -3.68 -2.83
CA ARG A 382 -4.20 -4.08 -4.20
C ARG A 382 -3.52 -2.93 -4.91
N PHE A 383 -2.22 -3.09 -5.13
CA PHE A 383 -1.50 -2.08 -5.87
C PHE A 383 -1.87 -2.20 -7.35
N ARG A 384 -2.35 -1.09 -7.90
CA ARG A 384 -2.56 -0.93 -9.34
C ARG A 384 -1.41 -0.12 -9.88
N SER A 385 -0.55 -0.79 -10.61
CA SER A 385 0.44 -0.10 -11.43
C SER A 385 -0.25 0.57 -12.62
N GLN A 386 0.24 1.74 -13.02
CA GLN A 386 -0.10 2.37 -14.30
C GLN A 386 0.72 1.81 -15.48
N THR A 387 1.77 1.06 -15.16
CA THR A 387 2.87 0.65 -16.04
C THR A 387 3.23 -0.82 -15.82
N GLU A 388 4.18 -1.37 -16.58
CA GLU A 388 4.56 -2.78 -16.43
C GLU A 388 5.39 -3.02 -15.17
N PHE A 389 5.10 -4.11 -14.46
CA PHE A 389 5.87 -4.62 -13.32
C PHE A 389 6.43 -6.00 -13.64
N PHE A 390 7.73 -6.20 -13.41
CA PHE A 390 8.43 -7.46 -13.70
C PHE A 390 9.48 -7.79 -12.64
N GLY A 391 9.88 -9.06 -12.58
CA GLY A 391 10.96 -9.53 -11.71
C GLY A 391 12.33 -9.13 -12.26
N LEU A 392 13.27 -8.77 -11.38
CA LEU A 392 14.66 -8.54 -11.75
C LEU A 392 15.51 -9.80 -11.58
N GLU A 393 16.26 -10.11 -12.63
CA GLU A 393 17.32 -11.13 -12.56
C GLU A 393 18.45 -10.60 -11.70
N THR A 394 18.82 -11.34 -10.66
CA THR A 394 19.77 -10.88 -9.64
C THR A 394 20.65 -12.03 -9.17
N ASP A 395 21.95 -11.74 -9.02
CA ASP A 395 22.92 -12.59 -8.33
C ASP A 395 23.51 -11.82 -7.15
N ILE A 396 23.83 -12.53 -6.08
CA ILE A 396 24.38 -11.95 -4.85
C ILE A 396 25.55 -12.81 -4.39
N VAL A 397 26.70 -12.16 -4.19
CA VAL A 397 27.92 -12.82 -3.75
C VAL A 397 28.57 -12.05 -2.62
N SER A 398 29.21 -12.77 -1.72
CA SER A 398 29.91 -12.23 -0.58
C SER A 398 31.38 -12.61 -0.58
N PHE A 399 32.19 -11.67 -0.12
CA PHE A 399 33.62 -11.79 0.02
C PHE A 399 34.05 -11.25 1.39
N ARG A 400 35.26 -11.59 1.83
CA ARG A 400 35.85 -10.95 3.00
C ARG A 400 35.98 -9.44 2.75
N GLY A 401 35.38 -8.65 3.62
CA GLY A 401 35.46 -7.19 3.62
C GLY A 401 36.54 -6.67 4.56
N ASP A 402 36.60 -5.35 4.70
CA ASP A 402 37.52 -4.68 5.63
C ASP A 402 36.99 -4.71 7.07
N ASN A 403 37.88 -4.55 8.05
CA ASN A 403 37.51 -4.36 9.48
C ASN A 403 36.51 -5.40 10.03
N GLU A 404 36.75 -6.69 9.74
CA GLU A 404 35.90 -7.82 10.16
C GLU A 404 34.48 -7.82 9.56
N SER A 405 34.21 -6.98 8.56
CA SER A 405 32.98 -7.00 7.78
C SER A 405 33.06 -7.97 6.60
N THR A 406 31.92 -8.13 5.94
CA THR A 406 31.74 -8.92 4.73
C THR A 406 31.28 -7.99 3.62
N LEU A 407 32.04 -7.98 2.52
CA LEU A 407 31.66 -7.28 1.30
C LEU A 407 30.59 -8.11 0.60
N VAL A 408 29.41 -7.53 0.41
CA VAL A 408 28.30 -8.12 -0.32
C VAL A 408 28.12 -7.34 -1.61
N GLU A 409 28.18 -8.04 -2.73
CA GLU A 409 28.00 -7.50 -4.07
C GLU A 409 26.71 -8.05 -4.67
N ILE A 410 25.84 -7.15 -5.11
CA ILE A 410 24.55 -7.47 -5.72
C ILE A 410 24.62 -7.08 -7.19
N TYR A 411 24.62 -8.09 -8.05
CA TYR A 411 24.61 -7.95 -9.49
C TYR A 411 23.18 -8.10 -9.99
N TYR A 412 22.61 -7.08 -10.60
CA TYR A 412 21.22 -7.15 -11.07
C TYR A 412 21.07 -6.63 -12.49
N GLY A 413 20.13 -7.24 -13.19
CA GLY A 413 19.88 -7.02 -14.59
C GLY A 413 18.93 -5.85 -14.86
N LEU A 414 19.25 -5.05 -15.86
CA LEU A 414 18.40 -4.03 -16.46
C LEU A 414 17.99 -4.53 -17.86
N PRO A 415 16.78 -5.08 -18.03
CA PRO A 415 16.37 -5.64 -19.31
C PRO A 415 16.21 -4.55 -20.37
N VAL A 416 16.89 -4.71 -21.51
CA VAL A 416 16.98 -3.70 -22.56
C VAL A 416 15.59 -3.32 -23.10
N ASN A 417 14.73 -4.30 -23.36
CA ASN A 417 13.36 -4.07 -23.84
C ASN A 417 12.39 -3.44 -22.82
N LYS A 418 12.82 -3.22 -21.57
CA LYS A 418 12.03 -2.54 -20.53
C LYS A 418 12.42 -1.07 -20.34
N ILE A 419 13.49 -0.63 -20.98
CA ILE A 419 14.01 0.74 -20.93
C ILE A 419 13.46 1.53 -22.12
N SER A 420 13.11 2.79 -21.90
CA SER A 420 12.75 3.70 -22.99
C SER A 420 14.01 4.24 -23.64
N TRP A 421 14.16 3.98 -24.95
CA TRP A 421 15.34 4.39 -25.71
C TRP A 421 15.04 5.58 -26.62
N GLU A 422 15.84 6.64 -26.49
CA GLU A 422 15.80 7.82 -27.35
C GLU A 422 16.94 7.77 -28.38
N PRO A 423 16.64 7.64 -29.69
CA PRO A 423 17.66 7.65 -30.71
C PRO A 423 18.11 9.08 -31.04
N GLU A 424 19.43 9.28 -31.14
CA GLU A 424 20.03 10.52 -31.64
C GLU A 424 21.23 10.20 -32.54
N LEU A 425 21.14 10.57 -33.82
CA LEU A 425 22.12 10.26 -34.87
C LEU A 425 22.38 8.75 -35.00
N ASP A 426 23.59 8.31 -34.66
CA ASP A 426 24.05 6.92 -34.70
C ASP A 426 24.01 6.24 -33.32
N LYS A 427 23.48 6.92 -32.31
CA LYS A 427 23.41 6.45 -30.92
C LYS A 427 21.98 6.31 -30.41
N VAL A 428 21.85 5.53 -29.35
CA VAL A 428 20.63 5.42 -28.55
C VAL A 428 20.96 5.67 -27.09
N TYR A 429 20.08 6.42 -26.42
CA TYR A 429 20.22 6.82 -25.03
C TYR A 429 19.06 6.25 -24.22
N GLY A 430 19.31 5.88 -22.97
CA GLY A 430 18.28 5.43 -22.05
C GLY A 430 18.71 5.72 -20.62
N ASP A 431 17.77 6.17 -19.80
CA ASP A 431 18.03 6.46 -18.39
C ASP A 431 17.31 5.43 -17.54
N VAL A 432 17.98 4.91 -16.52
CA VAL A 432 17.37 3.99 -15.56
C VAL A 432 17.65 4.47 -14.16
N TYR A 433 16.61 4.74 -13.39
CA TYR A 433 16.71 4.98 -11.96
C TYR A 433 16.65 3.63 -11.24
N HIS A 434 17.58 3.34 -10.35
CA HIS A 434 17.62 2.04 -9.68
C HIS A 434 18.20 2.15 -8.27
N GLY A 435 17.96 1.14 -7.46
CA GLY A 435 18.48 1.09 -6.11
C GLY A 435 18.53 -0.30 -5.53
N ALA A 436 19.44 -0.49 -4.59
CA ALA A 436 19.61 -1.69 -3.78
C ALA A 436 19.42 -1.34 -2.30
N TYR A 437 18.71 -2.18 -1.56
CA TYR A 437 18.29 -1.94 -0.19
C TYR A 437 18.61 -3.15 0.66
N ILE A 438 19.13 -2.92 1.87
CA ILE A 438 19.39 -3.96 2.87
C ILE A 438 18.52 -3.71 4.09
N PHE A 439 17.84 -4.75 4.55
CA PHE A 439 16.98 -4.74 5.72
C PHE A 439 17.43 -5.82 6.71
N ASP A 440 17.22 -5.57 7.99
CA ASP A 440 17.31 -6.62 9.00
C ASP A 440 16.11 -7.58 8.94
N THR A 441 16.10 -8.59 9.82
CA THR A 441 15.04 -9.60 9.90
C THR A 441 13.68 -9.05 10.37
N ASP A 442 13.67 -7.85 10.96
CA ASP A 442 12.47 -7.11 11.37
C ASP A 442 12.05 -6.04 10.32
N TRP A 443 12.64 -6.08 9.12
CA TRP A 443 12.41 -5.12 8.02
C TRP A 443 12.78 -3.67 8.35
N GLY A 444 13.64 -3.47 9.34
CA GLY A 444 14.34 -2.21 9.56
C GLY A 444 15.36 -1.99 8.45
N ARG A 445 15.29 -0.85 7.75
CA ARG A 445 16.24 -0.53 6.67
C ARG A 445 17.61 -0.21 7.26
N ILE A 446 18.61 -1.04 6.96
CA ILE A 446 19.99 -0.91 7.47
C ILE A 446 20.80 0.05 6.60
N THR A 447 20.73 -0.13 5.29
CA THR A 447 21.42 0.72 4.32
C THR A 447 20.74 0.63 2.95
N GLN A 448 21.06 1.56 2.06
CA GLN A 448 20.58 1.57 0.68
C GLN A 448 21.59 2.32 -0.19
N GLU A 449 21.63 1.96 -1.47
CA GLU A 449 22.28 2.73 -2.53
C GLU A 449 21.27 2.96 -3.64
N VAL A 450 21.20 4.21 -4.12
CA VAL A 450 20.22 4.62 -5.14
C VAL A 450 20.96 5.48 -6.15
N ASP A 451 20.85 5.14 -7.43
CA ASP A 451 21.62 5.76 -8.50
C ASP A 451 20.82 5.84 -9.81
N THR A 452 21.33 6.63 -10.75
CA THR A 452 20.80 6.71 -12.11
C THR A 452 21.87 6.27 -13.10
N SER A 453 21.59 5.20 -13.84
CA SER A 453 22.41 4.80 -14.97
C SER A 453 22.01 5.56 -16.23
N TYR A 454 22.93 6.39 -16.72
CA TYR A 454 22.83 7.07 -18.02
C TYR A 454 23.46 6.21 -19.11
N LEU A 455 22.64 5.49 -19.86
CA LEU A 455 23.08 4.52 -20.86
C LEU A 455 23.22 5.18 -22.22
N ALA A 456 24.33 4.89 -22.91
CA ALA A 456 24.57 5.38 -24.27
C ALA A 456 25.29 4.30 -25.08
N PHE A 457 24.67 3.87 -26.18
CA PHE A 457 25.21 2.84 -27.06
C PHE A 457 25.20 3.31 -28.51
N ASP A 458 26.16 2.84 -29.31
CA ASP A 458 26.03 2.94 -30.75
C ASP A 458 24.84 2.06 -31.18
N SER A 459 23.99 2.57 -32.06
CA SER A 459 22.77 1.88 -32.56
C SER A 459 23.04 0.52 -33.20
N SER A 460 24.28 0.24 -33.59
CA SER A 460 24.71 -1.06 -34.12
C SER A 460 25.14 -2.08 -33.07
N GLN A 461 25.36 -1.64 -31.82
CA GLN A 461 25.86 -2.48 -30.72
C GLN A 461 24.76 -3.03 -29.83
N ILE A 462 23.55 -2.47 -29.90
CA ILE A 462 22.42 -2.88 -29.06
C ILE A 462 21.16 -3.04 -29.91
N ASP A 463 20.44 -4.14 -29.70
CA ASP A 463 19.08 -4.30 -30.19
C ASP A 463 18.13 -3.87 -29.06
N THR A 464 17.57 -2.66 -29.15
CA THR A 464 16.71 -2.10 -28.10
C THR A 464 15.39 -2.86 -27.91
N SER A 465 15.07 -3.81 -28.80
CA SER A 465 13.91 -4.69 -28.69
C SER A 465 14.23 -6.06 -28.08
N SER A 466 15.51 -6.37 -27.87
CA SER A 466 15.93 -7.68 -27.37
C SER A 466 15.63 -7.85 -25.88
N SER A 467 15.51 -9.11 -25.46
CA SER A 467 15.46 -9.47 -24.05
C SER A 467 16.85 -9.55 -23.41
N ASP A 468 17.85 -8.88 -23.99
CA ASP A 468 19.18 -8.82 -23.40
C ASP A 468 19.13 -8.04 -22.08
N ILE A 469 20.08 -8.33 -21.21
CA ILE A 469 20.16 -7.78 -19.87
C ILE A 469 21.49 -7.06 -19.73
N LEU A 470 21.42 -5.78 -19.36
CA LEU A 470 22.58 -5.01 -18.93
C LEU A 470 22.78 -5.24 -17.44
N VAL A 471 23.97 -5.64 -17.00
CA VAL A 471 24.20 -5.93 -15.57
C VAL A 471 24.82 -4.72 -14.90
N THR A 472 24.25 -4.32 -13.77
CA THR A 472 24.80 -3.31 -12.86
C THR A 472 25.18 -3.97 -11.53
N LEU A 473 25.95 -3.25 -10.71
CA LEU A 473 26.51 -3.73 -9.44
C LEU A 473 26.28 -2.69 -8.35
N GLN A 474 25.87 -3.16 -7.17
CA GLN A 474 25.92 -2.41 -5.92
C GLN A 474 26.66 -3.22 -4.85
N SER A 475 27.46 -2.54 -4.04
CA SER A 475 28.33 -3.19 -3.05
C SER A 475 28.11 -2.61 -1.66
N PHE A 476 28.02 -3.48 -0.66
CA PHE A 476 27.79 -3.12 0.74
C PHE A 476 28.79 -3.82 1.65
N ASN A 477 29.31 -3.12 2.67
CA ASN A 477 30.05 -3.76 3.76
C ASN A 477 29.08 -4.03 4.91
N LEU A 478 28.78 -5.31 5.16
CA LEU A 478 27.82 -5.74 6.17
C LEU A 478 28.50 -6.58 7.25
N ASN A 479 27.95 -6.55 8.46
CA ASN A 479 28.32 -7.54 9.46
C ASN A 479 27.68 -8.89 9.09
N ALA A 480 28.27 -9.98 9.58
CA ALA A 480 27.67 -11.29 9.39
C ALA A 480 26.32 -11.39 10.12
N GLY A 481 25.34 -12.02 9.46
CA GLY A 481 23.98 -12.12 9.97
C GLY A 481 22.96 -12.42 8.87
N GLU A 482 21.70 -12.56 9.28
CA GLU A 482 20.58 -12.75 8.37
C GLU A 482 19.98 -11.39 7.99
N TYR A 483 19.73 -11.18 6.70
CA TYR A 483 19.18 -9.95 6.15
C TYR A 483 18.12 -10.25 5.10
N PHE A 484 17.36 -9.22 4.71
CA PHE A 484 16.65 -9.19 3.45
C PHE A 484 17.31 -8.15 2.55
N TYR A 485 17.40 -8.43 1.26
CA TYR A 485 17.77 -7.43 0.28
C TYR A 485 16.66 -7.24 -0.75
N ALA A 486 16.63 -6.04 -1.32
CA ALA A 486 15.78 -5.71 -2.44
C ALA A 486 16.60 -4.97 -3.49
N VAL A 487 16.31 -5.21 -4.76
CA VAL A 487 16.77 -4.37 -5.87
C VAL A 487 15.57 -3.93 -6.68
N GLU A 488 15.61 -2.68 -7.11
CA GLU A 488 14.51 -2.06 -7.84
C GLU A 488 15.06 -1.23 -9.00
N MET A 489 14.33 -1.19 -10.12
CA MET A 489 14.58 -0.29 -11.24
C MET A 489 13.30 0.40 -11.69
N LEU A 490 13.45 1.59 -12.26
CA LEU A 490 12.40 2.40 -12.86
C LEU A 490 12.94 3.08 -14.12
N ASP A 491 12.24 2.84 -15.22
CA ASP A 491 12.36 3.65 -16.41
C ASP A 491 11.54 4.94 -16.23
N PRO A 492 12.15 6.14 -16.19
CA PRO A 492 11.46 7.38 -15.85
C PRO A 492 10.46 7.84 -16.92
N VAL A 493 10.54 7.29 -18.14
CA VAL A 493 9.70 7.69 -19.28
C VAL A 493 8.45 6.81 -19.39
N SER A 494 8.61 5.49 -19.44
CA SER A 494 7.50 4.52 -19.50
C SER A 494 6.91 4.22 -18.13
N GLY A 495 7.67 4.45 -17.06
CA GLY A 495 7.38 4.04 -15.68
C GLY A 495 7.45 2.54 -15.45
N ASN A 496 7.99 1.76 -16.40
CA ASN A 496 8.24 0.34 -16.21
C ASN A 496 9.11 0.12 -14.97
N THR A 497 8.69 -0.82 -14.12
CA THR A 497 9.30 -1.05 -12.82
C THR A 497 9.72 -2.50 -12.66
N GLY A 498 10.99 -2.72 -12.36
CA GLY A 498 11.54 -4.04 -12.03
C GLY A 498 11.79 -4.15 -10.53
N ILE A 499 11.41 -5.26 -9.92
CA ILE A 499 11.61 -5.50 -8.48
C ILE A 499 12.11 -6.92 -8.24
N PHE A 500 13.05 -7.06 -7.32
CA PHE A 500 13.42 -8.35 -6.74
C PHE A 500 13.65 -8.20 -5.23
N ARG A 501 13.25 -9.21 -4.46
CA ARG A 501 13.42 -9.26 -2.99
C ARG A 501 13.76 -10.68 -2.59
N SER A 502 14.77 -10.86 -1.73
CA SER A 502 15.14 -12.18 -1.20
C SER A 502 15.81 -12.05 0.17
N PRO A 503 15.68 -13.04 1.07
CA PRO A 503 16.59 -13.16 2.20
C PRO A 503 18.04 -13.41 1.71
N VAL A 504 19.01 -13.04 2.54
CA VAL A 504 20.44 -13.33 2.36
C VAL A 504 21.10 -13.58 3.72
N ASP A 505 21.89 -14.65 3.79
CA ASP A 505 22.72 -14.99 4.95
C ASP A 505 24.16 -14.52 4.70
N VAL A 506 24.56 -13.42 5.35
CA VAL A 506 25.88 -12.83 5.20
C VAL A 506 26.88 -13.62 6.05
N THR A 507 27.83 -14.28 5.39
CA THR A 507 28.83 -15.14 6.02
C THR A 507 29.90 -14.32 6.74
N TYR A 508 30.32 -14.76 7.93
CA TYR A 508 31.50 -14.20 8.61
C TYR A 508 32.78 -14.87 8.09
N TYR A 509 33.72 -14.09 7.53
CA TYR A 509 35.00 -14.58 7.04
C TYR A 509 36.12 -14.49 8.09
N GLY A 510 35.92 -15.09 9.27
CA GLY A 510 36.91 -15.12 10.37
C GLY A 510 38.22 -15.85 10.03
N ALA A 511 39.17 -15.88 10.96
CA ALA A 511 40.54 -16.41 10.74
C ALA A 511 40.76 -17.86 11.21
N ASP A 512 39.75 -18.51 11.78
CA ASP A 512 39.90 -19.77 12.53
C ASP A 512 39.90 -21.04 11.67
N SER A 513 39.50 -20.95 10.40
CA SER A 513 39.41 -22.09 9.48
C SER A 513 39.68 -21.67 8.05
N LEU A 514 40.10 -22.60 7.19
CA LEU A 514 40.11 -22.41 5.73
C LEU A 514 38.70 -22.01 5.26
N MET A 515 38.60 -20.96 4.46
CA MET A 515 37.33 -20.41 3.96
C MET A 515 37.43 -20.10 2.47
N ILE A 516 36.29 -20.06 1.78
CA ILE A 516 36.17 -19.65 0.37
C ILE A 516 35.04 -18.63 0.31
N SER A 517 35.21 -17.57 -0.49
CA SER A 517 34.12 -16.63 -0.81
C SER A 517 32.95 -17.33 -1.53
N ASP A 518 31.86 -16.60 -1.77
CA ASP A 518 30.91 -17.01 -2.80
C ASP A 518 31.59 -17.09 -4.18
N ILE A 519 31.01 -17.89 -5.09
CA ILE A 519 31.51 -18.05 -6.45
C ILE A 519 30.84 -16.99 -7.32
N LEU A 520 31.60 -15.99 -7.76
CA LEU A 520 31.15 -15.03 -8.76
C LEU A 520 31.14 -15.69 -10.13
N VAL A 521 29.96 -15.83 -10.71
CA VAL A 521 29.75 -16.43 -12.03
C VAL A 521 29.62 -15.34 -13.08
N SER A 522 30.38 -15.48 -14.16
CA SER A 522 30.53 -14.45 -15.18
C SER A 522 30.51 -15.05 -16.58
N ARG A 523 30.03 -14.27 -17.54
CA ARG A 523 30.11 -14.59 -18.98
C ARG A 523 31.51 -14.34 -19.53
N LYS A 524 32.22 -13.39 -18.94
CA LYS A 524 33.56 -12.97 -19.38
C LYS A 524 34.27 -12.23 -18.25
N ALA A 525 35.58 -12.42 -18.13
CA ALA A 525 36.42 -11.62 -17.26
C ALA A 525 37.64 -11.14 -18.04
N ASP A 526 37.91 -9.84 -18.02
CA ASP A 526 39.08 -9.24 -18.65
C ASP A 526 40.01 -8.69 -17.55
N ILE A 527 41.25 -9.19 -17.51
CA ILE A 527 42.28 -8.68 -16.60
C ILE A 527 42.74 -7.31 -17.11
N ILE A 528 42.71 -6.31 -16.23
CA ILE A 528 43.04 -4.91 -16.55
C ILE A 528 44.55 -4.76 -16.77
N ASP A 529 45.35 -5.23 -15.81
CA ASP A 529 46.81 -5.24 -15.87
C ASP A 529 47.35 -6.66 -15.63
N ARG A 530 47.98 -7.24 -16.66
CA ARG A 530 48.54 -8.60 -16.60
C ARG A 530 49.84 -8.69 -15.81
N GLU A 531 50.45 -7.56 -15.46
CA GLU A 531 51.64 -7.53 -14.59
C GLU A 531 51.26 -7.55 -13.10
N GLN A 532 50.01 -7.23 -12.77
CA GLN A 532 49.48 -7.28 -11.40
C GLN A 532 48.87 -8.65 -11.09
N PRO A 533 48.89 -9.08 -9.82
CA PRO A 533 48.20 -10.29 -9.39
C PRO A 533 46.69 -10.25 -9.69
N ILE A 534 46.10 -11.44 -9.82
CA ILE A 534 44.65 -11.62 -9.93
C ILE A 534 44.00 -11.08 -8.65
N SER A 535 43.06 -10.16 -8.80
CA SER A 535 42.27 -9.57 -7.72
C SER A 535 41.01 -8.96 -8.31
N ARG A 536 39.96 -8.78 -7.48
CA ARG A 536 38.73 -8.11 -7.92
C ARG A 536 39.01 -6.75 -8.55
N ASP A 537 39.90 -5.97 -7.96
CA ASP A 537 40.24 -4.61 -8.41
C ASP A 537 41.00 -4.59 -9.75
N ASN A 538 41.58 -5.72 -10.17
CA ASN A 538 42.35 -5.86 -11.40
C ASN A 538 41.56 -6.62 -12.50
N ILE A 539 40.25 -6.83 -12.33
CA ILE A 539 39.42 -7.58 -13.26
C ILE A 539 38.12 -6.82 -13.55
N THR A 540 37.77 -6.72 -14.82
CA THR A 540 36.43 -6.30 -15.24
C THR A 540 35.59 -7.54 -15.51
N PHE A 541 34.51 -7.71 -14.75
CA PHE A 541 33.57 -8.83 -14.90
C PHE A 541 32.36 -8.44 -15.76
N MET A 542 32.00 -9.30 -16.71
CA MET A 542 30.66 -9.36 -17.29
C MET A 542 29.83 -10.39 -16.51
N ALA A 543 29.55 -10.06 -15.26
CA ALA A 543 28.84 -10.93 -14.32
C ALA A 543 27.50 -11.40 -14.90
N SER A 544 27.07 -12.61 -14.54
CA SER A 544 25.86 -13.22 -15.08
C SER A 544 24.76 -13.24 -14.03
N ALA A 545 23.93 -12.19 -13.92
CA ALA A 545 22.84 -12.16 -12.94
C ALA A 545 21.81 -13.32 -13.06
N THR A 546 21.77 -14.03 -14.20
CA THR A 546 20.87 -15.17 -14.44
C THR A 546 21.51 -16.55 -14.29
N HIS A 547 22.85 -16.61 -14.19
CA HIS A 547 23.63 -17.85 -14.34
C HIS A 547 23.26 -18.72 -15.57
N GLN A 548 22.74 -18.11 -16.65
CA GLN A 548 22.36 -18.82 -17.88
C GLN A 548 23.44 -18.75 -18.96
N PHE A 549 23.81 -19.90 -19.51
CA PHE A 549 24.84 -20.07 -20.51
C PHE A 549 24.38 -20.96 -21.66
N LYS A 550 24.77 -20.60 -22.89
CA LYS A 550 24.57 -21.47 -24.06
C LYS A 550 25.51 -22.67 -23.99
N GLU A 551 25.14 -23.79 -24.58
CA GLU A 551 26.00 -24.98 -24.69
C GLU A 551 27.44 -24.69 -25.20
N SER A 552 27.60 -23.72 -26.10
CA SER A 552 28.90 -23.35 -26.68
C SER A 552 29.65 -22.25 -25.93
N GLN A 553 29.11 -21.74 -24.83
CA GLN A 553 29.67 -20.61 -24.09
C GLN A 553 30.42 -21.12 -22.86
N PRO A 554 31.68 -20.71 -22.64
CA PRO A 554 32.40 -21.09 -21.43
C PRO A 554 31.79 -20.42 -20.20
N VAL A 555 31.93 -21.08 -19.05
CA VAL A 555 31.55 -20.53 -17.74
C VAL A 555 32.80 -19.93 -17.09
N VAL A 556 32.80 -18.64 -16.82
CA VAL A 556 33.90 -17.97 -16.11
C VAL A 556 33.52 -17.84 -14.65
N ILE A 557 34.41 -18.25 -13.74
CA ILE A 557 34.19 -18.11 -12.31
C ILE A 557 35.35 -17.43 -11.62
N TYR A 558 35.02 -16.66 -10.58
CA TYR A 558 35.96 -16.04 -9.68
C TYR A 558 35.60 -16.34 -8.23
N TYR A 559 36.60 -16.62 -7.40
CA TYR A 559 36.45 -16.75 -5.96
C TYR A 559 37.79 -16.50 -5.26
N GLU A 560 37.71 -16.23 -3.96
CA GLU A 560 38.86 -16.00 -3.10
C GLU A 560 38.95 -17.11 -2.04
N VAL A 561 40.17 -17.56 -1.79
CA VAL A 561 40.49 -18.54 -0.75
C VAL A 561 41.15 -17.82 0.40
N TYR A 562 40.67 -18.06 1.62
CA TYR A 562 41.15 -17.37 2.81
C TYR A 562 41.67 -18.34 3.86
N ASN A 563 42.59 -17.84 4.68
CA ASN A 563 43.21 -18.54 5.80
C ASN A 563 43.90 -19.84 5.37
N LEU A 564 44.51 -19.83 4.19
CA LEU A 564 45.44 -20.88 3.78
C LEU A 564 46.57 -20.96 4.81
N PHE A 565 46.88 -22.17 5.24
CA PHE A 565 48.03 -22.40 6.08
C PHE A 565 49.29 -22.12 5.28
N VAL A 566 50.24 -21.45 5.91
CA VAL A 566 51.54 -21.10 5.32
C VAL A 566 52.66 -21.78 6.08
N ASP A 567 53.64 -22.30 5.35
CA ASP A 567 54.84 -22.95 5.88
C ASP A 567 56.00 -21.94 6.00
N ASP A 568 56.64 -21.94 7.18
CA ASP A 568 57.82 -21.20 7.67
C ASP A 568 58.18 -19.82 7.03
N GLU A 569 59.38 -19.27 7.27
CA GLU A 569 59.80 -17.86 7.06
C GLU A 569 59.45 -17.22 5.69
N GLU A 570 59.16 -18.01 4.66
CA GLU A 570 58.81 -17.55 3.31
C GLU A 570 57.28 -17.43 3.07
N LEU A 571 56.44 -17.75 4.06
CA LEU A 571 54.97 -17.66 3.99
C LEU A 571 54.36 -18.42 2.81
N ARG A 572 54.90 -19.61 2.47
CA ARG A 572 54.45 -20.38 1.29
C ARG A 572 53.20 -21.20 1.60
N ASN A 573 52.19 -21.14 0.74
CA ASN A 573 51.00 -22.00 0.82
C ASN A 573 51.05 -23.14 -0.23
N HIS A 574 50.32 -24.23 0.04
CA HIS A 574 50.11 -25.33 -0.92
C HIS A 574 48.72 -25.92 -0.71
N TYR A 575 47.88 -25.84 -1.75
CA TYR A 575 46.52 -26.36 -1.71
C TYR A 575 46.16 -27.04 -3.02
N ARG A 576 45.08 -27.83 -2.97
CA ARG A 576 44.45 -28.45 -4.11
C ARG A 576 43.05 -27.88 -4.29
N MET A 577 42.74 -27.52 -5.54
CA MET A 577 41.43 -27.08 -5.97
C MET A 577 40.79 -28.18 -6.81
N GLU A 578 39.53 -28.45 -6.49
CA GLU A 578 38.68 -29.40 -7.19
C GLU A 578 37.40 -28.68 -7.58
N TYR A 579 37.04 -28.66 -8.86
CA TYR A 579 35.71 -28.21 -9.27
C TYR A 579 34.91 -29.34 -9.89
N MET A 580 33.59 -29.26 -9.74
CA MET A 580 32.63 -30.20 -10.31
C MET A 580 31.42 -29.48 -10.88
N ILE A 581 30.96 -29.89 -12.06
CA ILE A 581 29.65 -29.50 -12.60
C ILE A 581 28.84 -30.78 -12.78
N GLU A 582 27.72 -30.91 -12.07
CA GLU A 582 26.81 -32.05 -12.15
C GLU A 582 25.35 -31.60 -12.30
N PRO A 583 24.45 -32.39 -12.92
CA PRO A 583 23.03 -32.03 -12.97
C PRO A 583 22.47 -31.72 -11.58
N ALA A 584 21.72 -30.61 -11.46
CA ALA A 584 21.13 -30.20 -10.20
C ALA A 584 20.12 -31.27 -9.71
N PRO A 585 20.08 -31.57 -8.40
CA PRO A 585 19.27 -32.66 -7.88
C PRO A 585 17.76 -32.34 -7.94
N GLU A 586 16.93 -33.33 -8.27
CA GLU A 586 15.48 -33.27 -8.07
C GLU A 586 15.16 -33.35 -6.55
N GLU A 587 14.75 -32.23 -5.94
CA GLU A 587 14.04 -32.12 -4.64
C GLU A 587 14.66 -32.76 -3.36
N GLU A 588 15.90 -33.24 -3.32
CA GLU A 588 16.58 -33.63 -2.06
C GLU A 588 17.45 -32.50 -1.49
N SER A 589 17.32 -32.22 -0.18
CA SER A 589 18.14 -31.26 0.57
C SER A 589 19.65 -31.43 0.29
N ILE A 590 20.27 -30.38 -0.24
CA ILE A 590 21.70 -30.27 -0.56
C ILE A 590 22.58 -30.76 0.62
N ALA A 591 22.19 -30.43 1.86
CA ALA A 591 22.85 -30.85 3.09
C ALA A 591 22.88 -32.38 3.32
N LYS A 592 21.86 -33.12 2.86
CA LYS A 592 21.77 -34.59 3.01
C LYS A 592 22.73 -35.34 2.08
N ARG A 593 23.19 -34.71 0.99
CA ARG A 593 24.09 -35.33 -0.01
C ARG A 593 25.56 -34.96 0.16
N LEU A 594 25.89 -33.85 0.83
CA LEU A 594 27.25 -33.55 1.28
C LEU A 594 27.82 -34.68 2.18
N LEU A 595 26.95 -35.35 2.93
CA LEU A 595 27.30 -36.56 3.70
C LEU A 595 27.59 -37.80 2.81
N LYS A 596 27.08 -37.85 1.57
CA LYS A 596 27.37 -38.91 0.58
C LYS A 596 28.58 -38.56 -0.31
N SER A 597 28.89 -37.28 -0.54
CA SER A 597 30.06 -36.84 -1.33
C SER A 597 31.41 -37.06 -0.63
N LEU A 598 31.40 -37.41 0.66
CA LEU A 598 32.56 -37.89 1.41
C LEU A 598 33.19 -39.18 0.84
N ILE A 599 32.52 -39.86 -0.10
CA ILE A 599 33.06 -40.99 -0.86
C ILE A 599 33.32 -40.53 -2.29
N TRP A 600 34.52 -39.98 -2.52
CA TRP A 600 35.03 -39.60 -3.84
C TRP A 600 35.26 -40.87 -4.68
N ARG A 601 34.21 -41.32 -5.36
CA ARG A 601 34.28 -42.37 -6.40
C ARG A 601 33.83 -41.71 -7.70
N GLY A 602 34.76 -41.61 -8.65
CA GLY A 602 34.47 -41.17 -10.02
C GLY A 602 33.49 -42.11 -10.72
N SER A 603 32.19 -41.96 -10.44
CA SER A 603 31.14 -42.51 -11.28
C SER A 603 30.95 -41.60 -12.48
N LYS A 604 31.14 -42.22 -13.64
CA LYS A 604 31.19 -41.69 -15.01
C LYS A 604 29.87 -41.12 -15.54
N GLU A 605 28.94 -40.73 -14.67
CA GLU A 605 27.60 -40.31 -15.10
C GLU A 605 27.51 -38.78 -15.05
N GLU A 606 27.67 -38.18 -16.24
CA GLU A 606 27.26 -36.83 -16.66
C GLU A 606 27.92 -35.59 -16.01
N GLY A 607 28.85 -35.73 -15.07
CA GLY A 607 29.58 -34.59 -14.46
C GLY A 607 31.00 -34.34 -14.98
N ILE A 608 31.43 -33.08 -14.99
CA ILE A 608 32.84 -32.67 -15.21
C ILE A 608 33.52 -32.56 -13.85
N SER A 609 34.70 -33.14 -13.67
CA SER A 609 35.52 -32.96 -12.47
C SER A 609 36.98 -32.75 -12.83
N VAL A 610 37.57 -31.67 -12.33
CA VAL A 610 38.99 -31.33 -12.53
C VAL A 610 39.63 -31.07 -11.16
N SER A 611 40.87 -31.54 -11.01
CA SER A 611 41.69 -31.34 -9.82
C SER A 611 43.03 -30.73 -10.23
N SER A 612 43.40 -29.62 -9.60
CA SER A 612 44.66 -28.91 -9.84
C SER A 612 45.32 -28.52 -8.51
N GLU A 613 46.64 -28.62 -8.43
CA GLU A 613 47.41 -28.16 -7.26
C GLU A 613 48.01 -26.77 -7.51
N TYR A 614 47.97 -25.93 -6.47
CA TYR A 614 48.42 -24.55 -6.51
C TYR A 614 49.42 -24.30 -5.38
N ARG A 615 50.40 -23.43 -5.66
CA ARG A 615 51.39 -22.97 -4.68
C ARG A 615 51.54 -21.47 -4.81
N GLY A 616 51.42 -20.77 -3.70
CA GLY A 616 51.49 -19.31 -3.61
C GLY A 616 52.20 -18.82 -2.36
N VAL A 617 52.07 -17.53 -2.11
CA VAL A 617 52.63 -16.86 -0.92
C VAL A 617 51.50 -16.13 -0.19
N GLY A 618 51.46 -16.24 1.13
CA GLY A 618 50.45 -15.64 2.00
C GLY A 618 49.26 -16.55 2.28
N GLY A 619 48.38 -16.11 3.18
CA GLY A 619 47.19 -16.85 3.62
C GLY A 619 45.94 -16.64 2.76
N THR A 620 46.04 -15.85 1.69
CA THR A 620 44.92 -15.56 0.78
C THR A 620 45.38 -15.80 -0.66
N ASP A 621 44.52 -16.39 -1.48
CA ASP A 621 44.76 -16.56 -2.90
C ASP A 621 43.48 -16.33 -3.71
N ASN A 622 43.60 -15.77 -4.91
CA ASN A 622 42.48 -15.34 -5.74
C ASN A 622 42.48 -16.14 -7.04
N GLN A 623 41.35 -16.76 -7.38
CA GLN A 623 41.26 -17.68 -8.51
C GLN A 623 40.28 -17.15 -9.55
N LEU A 624 40.73 -17.11 -10.80
CA LEU A 624 39.91 -16.86 -11.99
C LEU A 624 40.03 -18.08 -12.91
N LEU A 625 38.91 -18.74 -13.18
CA LEU A 625 38.86 -19.93 -14.03
C LEU A 625 37.87 -19.75 -15.18
N THR A 626 38.30 -20.12 -16.37
CA THR A 626 37.43 -20.31 -17.53
C THR A 626 37.20 -21.80 -17.72
N ILE A 627 35.97 -22.25 -17.51
CA ILE A 627 35.56 -23.64 -17.62
C ILE A 627 34.95 -23.85 -19.01
N GLU A 628 35.74 -24.48 -19.88
CA GLU A 628 35.24 -25.05 -21.13
C GLU A 628 34.52 -26.37 -20.81
N HIS A 629 33.21 -26.43 -21.05
CA HIS A 629 32.40 -27.61 -20.76
C HIS A 629 31.88 -28.30 -22.01
N SER A 630 31.70 -29.62 -21.93
CA SER A 630 31.08 -30.43 -22.99
C SER A 630 29.64 -30.86 -22.66
N ILE A 631 28.95 -30.08 -21.83
CA ILE A 631 27.56 -30.31 -21.44
C ILE A 631 26.65 -30.00 -22.64
N THR A 632 25.87 -30.99 -23.07
CA THR A 632 24.97 -30.90 -24.25
C THR A 632 23.50 -31.14 -23.90
N LYS A 633 23.16 -31.25 -22.62
CA LYS A 633 21.79 -31.46 -22.17
C LYS A 633 21.35 -30.17 -21.48
N PRO A 634 20.31 -29.50 -22.00
CA PRO A 634 19.76 -28.35 -21.33
C PRO A 634 19.23 -28.71 -19.94
N GLY A 635 19.46 -27.84 -18.97
CA GLY A 635 19.02 -28.03 -17.60
C GLY A 635 19.81 -27.23 -16.58
N GLU A 636 19.41 -27.39 -15.33
CA GLU A 636 20.11 -26.83 -14.18
C GLU A 636 21.25 -27.76 -13.75
N TYR A 637 22.40 -27.17 -13.43
CA TYR A 637 23.62 -27.84 -12.99
C TYR A 637 24.13 -27.18 -11.71
N LEU A 638 24.66 -27.97 -10.79
CA LEU A 638 25.34 -27.50 -9.60
C LEU A 638 26.85 -27.42 -9.89
N LEU A 639 27.41 -26.21 -9.84
CA LEU A 639 28.84 -25.96 -9.86
C LEU A 639 29.36 -25.94 -8.42
N THR A 640 30.29 -26.82 -8.10
CA THR A 640 30.93 -26.91 -6.77
C THR A 640 32.43 -26.67 -6.91
N VAL A 641 32.99 -25.82 -6.04
CA VAL A 641 34.43 -25.61 -5.88
C VAL A 641 34.82 -26.04 -4.47
N ARG A 642 35.80 -26.94 -4.38
CA ARG A 642 36.37 -27.43 -3.13
C ARG A 642 37.85 -27.10 -3.09
N ILE A 643 38.28 -26.52 -1.98
CA ILE A 643 39.69 -26.28 -1.68
C ILE A 643 40.10 -27.20 -0.53
N THR A 644 41.20 -27.92 -0.72
CA THR A 644 41.87 -28.68 0.33
C THR A 644 43.26 -28.12 0.53
N ASP A 645 43.51 -27.52 1.69
CA ASP A 645 44.84 -27.12 2.11
C ASP A 645 45.67 -28.38 2.39
N LEU A 646 46.77 -28.53 1.66
CA LEU A 646 47.60 -29.74 1.71
C LEU A 646 48.62 -29.71 2.86
N ILE A 647 48.79 -28.56 3.52
CA ILE A 647 49.65 -28.40 4.69
C ILE A 647 48.86 -28.71 5.97
N SER A 648 47.70 -28.07 6.14
CA SER A 648 46.86 -28.28 7.33
C SER A 648 45.93 -29.49 7.23
N GLY A 649 45.60 -29.92 6.01
CA GLY A 649 44.60 -30.95 5.74
C GLY A 649 43.15 -30.45 5.85
N MET A 650 42.93 -29.16 6.13
CA MET A 650 41.60 -28.56 6.17
C MET A 650 41.01 -28.46 4.75
N ALA A 651 39.69 -28.53 4.66
CA ALA A 651 38.98 -28.34 3.40
C ALA A 651 37.78 -27.43 3.57
N ALA A 652 37.50 -26.64 2.54
CA ALA A 652 36.34 -25.77 2.43
C ALA A 652 35.68 -26.00 1.07
N GLU A 653 34.38 -25.77 0.98
CA GLU A 653 33.60 -25.98 -0.24
C GLU A 653 32.58 -24.86 -0.41
N LYS A 654 32.36 -24.48 -1.67
CA LYS A 654 31.31 -23.55 -2.07
C LYS A 654 30.64 -24.03 -3.35
N ASN A 655 29.36 -23.71 -3.52
CA ASN A 655 28.60 -24.09 -4.69
C ASN A 655 27.63 -22.98 -5.13
N THR A 656 27.24 -23.06 -6.40
CA THR A 656 26.22 -22.20 -7.03
C THR A 656 25.55 -22.98 -8.16
N THR A 657 24.32 -22.64 -8.51
CA THR A 657 23.61 -23.25 -9.64
C THR A 657 23.83 -22.45 -10.92
N ILE A 658 23.95 -23.17 -12.04
CA ILE A 658 24.05 -22.60 -13.39
C ILE A 658 23.05 -23.31 -14.29
N TRP A 659 22.53 -22.62 -15.29
CA TRP A 659 21.61 -23.19 -16.27
C TRP A 659 22.26 -23.22 -17.66
N ILE A 660 22.31 -24.40 -18.27
CA ILE A 660 22.82 -24.60 -19.64
C ILE A 660 21.64 -24.78 -20.59
N TYR A 661 21.65 -24.12 -21.75
CA TYR A 661 20.56 -24.19 -22.75
C TYR A 661 21.00 -24.18 -24.21
#